data_AF-A0A5C5UXK4-F1
#
_entry.id   AF-A0A5C5UXK4-F1
#
_cell.length_a   1.000
_cell.length_b   1.000
_cell.length_c   1.000
_cell.angle_alpha   90.00
_cell.angle_beta   90.00
_cell.angle_gamma   90.00
#
_symmetry.space_group_name_H-M   'P 1'
#
loop_
_entity.id
_entity.type
_entity.pdbx_description
1 polymer ?
#
loop_
_entity_poly.entity_id
_entity_poly.type
_entity_poly.pdbx_seq_one_letter_code
_entity_poly.pdbx_strand_id
1 'polypeptide(L)'
;MRRLFEDFAGGEYDRPNQRWVCGLADEGCACPFGPTPKGACPELAECQPVKQGDRWRCNRPATRGGPCDLDDQHGAGDAGPTPDGKCCRVNKCAPRASLRVHRGRIAWGAALLAAGLLAMLIASPLRTEVLAPGPLTQPHAQLLARGDWAGRCAACHVDQDRPMLLMAVGALTGAHAEGPSQSDLCMKCHEQQIPTGSALLAHSLPEKTLALVSGQAAGGLTVECSACHREHHGAMFDLTAISSGRCQSCHQQQYDSFAGSHPDFGAWPYERRTRIAFDHVSHQSKHHVESKQAFDCRACHLESPDGHTLVLADYQAACASCHDSGIAASSGAGLPMVSLLSLDLDAMADHGVPVDNWPEQATGDFDGDLPAALKLLLADNPALGSLLQKYGPGFSFFDIDPDSAEDVRHAAAVVDAIKQLLTRVDAEGQQALIDRIETISGRPLTADQRVTLLAGLPVDLVDRARRDWFSQAAESSGATPSEEAAKLPAGGWFVSDLALSLNYRPQGHADPLLTGWIELAVSLGDDHRLVREAARAELARPESPGQCLTCHSVERNPAGGVVVNWAPYDASQQPRGFTRFNHGPHVTVSELSDCTACHQLDESANSSAAYASSNPQDFVSHFRPMSKATCAACHQPHAAGDNCAQCHNYHVDPLAGGLPTLAEPAVGQR
;
A
#
# COMPACT_ATOMS: atom_id res chain seq x y z
N MET A 1 87.00 30.84 -9.33
CA MET A 1 86.89 30.05 -10.58
C MET A 1 86.34 30.95 -11.68
N ARG A 2 87.20 31.37 -12.62
CA ARG A 2 86.84 32.18 -13.79
C ARG A 2 86.15 31.25 -14.80
N ARG A 3 84.87 31.48 -15.11
CA ARG A 3 84.21 30.82 -16.24
C ARG A 3 84.82 31.35 -17.54
N LEU A 4 85.30 30.44 -18.37
CA LEU A 4 85.65 30.68 -19.76
C LEU A 4 84.40 31.20 -20.49
N PHE A 5 84.57 32.27 -21.26
CA PHE A 5 83.49 32.93 -21.99
C PHE A 5 83.25 32.16 -23.29
N GLU A 6 82.11 31.45 -23.38
CA GLU A 6 81.60 30.89 -24.63
C GLU A 6 81.02 32.00 -25.52
N ASP A 7 81.22 31.84 -26.82
CA ASP A 7 80.74 32.69 -27.90
C ASP A 7 79.21 32.77 -27.93
N PHE A 8 78.67 33.98 -27.87
CA PHE A 8 77.26 34.26 -28.15
C PHE A 8 77.18 35.24 -29.32
N ALA A 9 76.92 34.73 -30.52
CA ALA A 9 76.53 35.51 -31.68
C ALA A 9 75.04 35.25 -31.97
N GLY A 10 74.23 36.32 -31.96
CA GLY A 10 72.87 36.37 -32.52
C GLY A 10 71.74 35.86 -31.63
N GLY A 11 70.92 36.79 -31.11
CA GLY A 11 69.60 36.50 -30.52
C GLY A 11 69.54 36.63 -29.00
N GLU A 12 68.91 37.70 -28.54
CA GLU A 12 68.73 38.08 -27.13
C GLU A 12 68.03 36.98 -26.31
N TYR A 13 68.74 36.37 -25.36
CA TYR A 13 68.10 35.64 -24.27
C TYR A 13 67.76 36.63 -23.15
N ASP A 14 66.53 37.14 -23.14
CA ASP A 14 65.97 37.88 -22.01
C ASP A 14 66.03 36.96 -20.78
N ARG A 15 66.82 37.32 -19.76
CA ARG A 15 67.06 36.47 -18.58
C ARG A 15 65.77 36.43 -17.75
N PRO A 16 64.94 35.37 -17.81
CA PRO A 16 63.52 35.45 -17.42
C PRO A 16 63.28 35.67 -15.93
N ASN A 17 64.32 35.45 -15.12
CA ASN A 17 64.28 35.53 -13.66
C ASN A 17 64.86 36.83 -13.10
N GLN A 18 65.28 37.78 -13.94
CA GLN A 18 65.84 39.05 -13.47
C GLN A 18 64.74 40.10 -13.27
N ARG A 19 64.81 40.80 -12.12
CA ARG A 19 63.85 41.87 -11.76
C ARG A 19 64.10 43.17 -12.55
N TRP A 20 65.33 43.33 -13.04
CA TRP A 20 65.80 44.52 -13.72
C TRP A 20 66.50 44.12 -15.03
N VAL A 21 66.27 44.88 -16.08
CA VAL A 21 66.90 44.76 -17.40
C VAL A 21 67.76 46.00 -17.68
N CYS A 22 68.77 45.85 -18.54
CA CYS A 22 69.65 46.93 -18.93
C CYS A 22 68.86 48.00 -19.71
N GLY A 23 69.02 49.28 -19.36
CA GLY A 23 68.30 50.37 -20.02
C GLY A 23 68.67 50.61 -21.49
N LEU A 24 69.77 50.03 -21.95
CA LEU A 24 70.24 50.10 -23.36
C LEU A 24 69.76 48.89 -24.20
N ALA A 25 68.95 48.00 -23.62
CA ALA A 25 68.47 46.81 -24.32
C ALA A 25 67.50 47.15 -25.46
N ASP A 26 66.64 48.16 -25.29
CA ASP A 26 65.68 48.58 -26.32
C ASP A 26 66.37 49.16 -27.58
N GLU A 27 67.64 49.56 -27.46
CA GLU A 27 68.48 50.08 -28.55
C GLU A 27 69.36 48.99 -29.19
N GLY A 28 69.13 47.70 -28.86
CA GLY A 28 69.93 46.57 -29.34
C GLY A 28 71.35 46.50 -28.77
N CYS A 29 71.67 47.38 -27.81
CA CYS A 29 73.01 47.57 -27.26
C CYS A 29 73.09 47.14 -25.79
N ALA A 30 72.41 46.04 -25.44
CA ALA A 30 72.41 45.51 -24.08
C ALA A 30 73.84 45.15 -23.63
N CYS A 31 74.32 45.76 -22.54
CA CYS A 31 75.60 45.37 -21.98
C CYS A 31 75.55 43.92 -21.44
N PRO A 32 76.60 43.09 -21.65
CA PRO A 32 76.57 41.66 -21.33
C PRO A 32 76.49 41.37 -19.81
N PHE A 33 76.79 42.36 -18.98
CA PHE A 33 76.79 42.24 -17.52
C PHE A 33 75.39 42.43 -16.91
N GLY A 34 74.55 43.27 -17.54
CA GLY A 34 73.24 43.64 -17.01
C GLY A 34 73.30 44.41 -15.68
N PRO A 35 72.15 44.86 -15.17
CA PRO A 35 72.06 45.50 -13.87
C PRO A 35 72.20 44.51 -12.71
N THR A 36 72.61 45.02 -11.54
CA THR A 36 72.63 44.26 -10.29
C THR A 36 71.19 43.88 -9.85
N PRO A 37 71.01 42.87 -8.97
CA PRO A 37 69.70 42.50 -8.44
C PRO A 37 68.93 43.64 -7.75
N LYS A 38 69.65 44.69 -7.32
CA LYS A 38 69.08 45.90 -6.68
C LYS A 38 68.73 47.01 -7.67
N GLY A 39 68.97 46.83 -8.98
CA GLY A 39 68.63 47.82 -10.01
C GLY A 39 69.68 48.89 -10.24
N ALA A 40 70.96 48.63 -9.92
CA ALA A 40 72.07 49.54 -10.21
C ALA A 40 72.94 49.03 -11.37
N CYS A 41 73.40 49.91 -12.26
CA CYS A 41 74.39 49.58 -13.28
C CYS A 41 75.79 49.48 -12.65
N PRO A 42 76.54 48.39 -12.85
CA PRO A 42 77.84 48.22 -12.23
C PRO A 42 78.97 49.04 -12.90
N GLU A 43 78.66 49.85 -13.93
CA GLU A 43 79.63 50.68 -14.67
C GLU A 43 80.92 49.93 -15.07
N LEU A 44 80.76 48.75 -15.69
CA LEU A 44 81.87 47.89 -16.02
C LEU A 44 82.52 48.28 -17.35
N ALA A 45 83.86 48.26 -17.36
CA ALA A 45 84.68 48.39 -18.56
C ALA A 45 84.42 47.25 -19.56
N GLU A 46 84.44 47.54 -20.86
CA GLU A 46 84.12 46.57 -21.91
C GLU A 46 85.19 45.49 -22.13
N CYS A 47 86.45 45.79 -21.79
CA CYS A 47 87.57 44.87 -21.83
C CYS A 47 88.56 45.16 -20.68
N GLN A 48 89.49 44.24 -20.45
CA GLN A 48 90.59 44.42 -19.50
C GLN A 48 91.91 44.41 -20.28
N PRO A 49 92.47 45.60 -20.59
CA PRO A 49 93.69 45.71 -21.39
C PRO A 49 94.82 44.83 -20.85
N VAL A 50 95.62 44.27 -21.76
CA VAL A 50 96.75 43.38 -21.41
C VAL A 50 98.05 44.11 -21.71
N LYS A 51 98.99 44.09 -20.75
CA LYS A 51 100.30 44.72 -20.93
C LYS A 51 101.19 43.82 -21.81
N GLN A 52 101.66 44.36 -22.93
CA GLN A 52 102.62 43.70 -23.81
C GLN A 52 103.83 44.62 -24.02
N GLY A 53 104.97 44.25 -23.41
CA GLY A 53 106.12 45.15 -23.29
C GLY A 53 105.77 46.39 -22.46
N ASP A 54 106.10 47.57 -22.98
CA ASP A 54 105.83 48.86 -22.31
C ASP A 54 104.48 49.49 -22.67
N ARG A 55 103.62 48.83 -23.45
CA ARG A 55 102.31 49.36 -23.87
C ARG A 55 101.15 48.44 -23.49
N TRP A 56 100.03 49.04 -23.13
CA TRP A 56 98.76 48.33 -22.94
C TRP A 56 98.08 48.12 -24.30
N ARG A 57 97.61 46.90 -24.55
CA ARG A 57 96.82 46.58 -25.75
C ARG A 57 95.39 46.23 -25.37
N CYS A 58 94.45 46.74 -26.17
CA CYS A 58 93.05 46.37 -26.06
C CYS A 58 92.88 44.89 -26.41
N ASN A 59 92.22 44.11 -25.56
CA ASN A 59 91.88 42.71 -25.81
C ASN A 59 90.36 42.54 -25.99
N ARG A 60 89.65 43.60 -26.41
CA ARG A 60 88.21 43.55 -26.62
C ARG A 60 87.89 42.52 -27.72
N PRO A 61 87.09 41.49 -27.42
CA PRO A 61 86.81 40.43 -28.37
C PRO A 61 85.98 40.94 -29.56
N ALA A 62 86.09 40.26 -30.71
CA ALA A 62 85.37 40.61 -31.93
C ALA A 62 83.84 40.64 -31.76
N THR A 63 83.30 39.76 -30.90
CA THR A 63 81.87 39.73 -30.52
C THR A 63 81.39 40.98 -29.78
N ARG A 64 82.31 41.86 -29.36
CA ARG A 64 82.02 43.18 -28.79
C ARG A 64 82.55 44.31 -29.66
N GLY A 65 82.65 44.13 -30.98
CA GLY A 65 83.12 45.17 -31.89
C GLY A 65 84.64 45.25 -32.07
N GLY A 66 85.40 44.28 -31.53
CA GLY A 66 86.85 44.17 -31.78
C GLY A 66 87.72 45.13 -30.96
N PRO A 67 89.06 45.05 -31.12
CA PRO A 67 90.00 45.97 -30.50
C PRO A 67 89.69 47.42 -30.88
N CYS A 68 89.87 48.34 -29.94
CA CYS A 68 89.77 49.76 -30.24
C CYS A 68 91.02 50.14 -31.06
N ASP A 69 90.85 50.32 -32.38
CA ASP A 69 91.89 50.78 -33.31
C ASP A 69 91.70 52.28 -33.56
N LEU A 70 92.72 52.99 -34.05
CA LEU A 70 92.68 54.45 -34.25
C LEU A 70 91.65 54.96 -35.29
N ASP A 71 90.82 54.08 -35.86
CA ASP A 71 89.94 54.36 -37.01
C ASP A 71 88.52 53.80 -36.87
N ASP A 72 88.06 53.44 -35.67
CA ASP A 72 86.65 53.17 -35.45
C ASP A 72 85.84 54.47 -35.38
N GLN A 73 85.03 54.70 -36.42
CA GLN A 73 84.31 55.94 -36.78
C GLN A 73 83.24 56.44 -35.78
N HIS A 74 83.45 56.29 -34.47
CA HIS A 74 82.52 56.70 -33.41
C HIS A 74 83.13 57.75 -32.47
N GLY A 75 83.87 58.70 -33.04
CA GLY A 75 84.03 60.06 -32.51
C GLY A 75 84.25 60.21 -31.00
N ALA A 76 85.41 59.78 -30.51
CA ALA A 76 86.02 60.35 -29.30
C ALA A 76 87.53 60.08 -29.36
N GLY A 77 88.34 61.14 -29.36
CA GLY A 77 89.80 61.05 -29.37
C GLY A 77 90.33 60.21 -28.21
N ASP A 78 91.41 59.48 -28.47
CA ASP A 78 92.13 58.52 -27.61
C ASP A 78 91.65 57.05 -27.72
N ALA A 79 91.82 56.47 -28.92
CA ALA A 79 91.43 55.12 -29.29
C ALA A 79 92.39 54.02 -28.78
N GLY A 80 92.55 53.92 -27.46
CA GLY A 80 93.31 52.84 -26.82
C GLY A 80 93.10 52.77 -25.31
N PRO A 81 93.56 51.70 -24.64
CA PRO A 81 93.55 51.65 -23.19
C PRO A 81 94.39 52.78 -22.60
N THR A 82 93.96 53.35 -21.46
CA THR A 82 94.68 54.45 -20.80
C THR A 82 96.09 54.00 -20.40
N PRO A 83 97.05 54.92 -20.16
CA PRO A 83 98.39 54.58 -19.69
C PRO A 83 98.40 53.70 -18.43
N ASP A 84 97.36 53.80 -17.60
CA ASP A 84 97.14 53.01 -16.38
C ASP A 84 96.50 51.63 -16.62
N GLY A 85 96.27 51.24 -17.88
CA GLY A 85 95.69 49.94 -18.23
C GLY A 85 94.18 49.84 -18.06
N LYS A 86 93.45 50.97 -18.05
CA LYS A 86 91.98 50.97 -18.01
C LYS A 86 91.40 51.05 -19.42
N CYS A 87 90.26 50.39 -19.64
CA CYS A 87 89.53 50.52 -20.90
C CYS A 87 88.93 51.92 -21.02
N CYS A 88 89.05 52.54 -22.20
CA CYS A 88 88.44 53.83 -22.51
C CYS A 88 86.91 53.76 -22.65
N ARG A 89 86.33 52.56 -22.79
CA ARG A 89 84.88 52.36 -22.88
C ARG A 89 84.31 51.70 -21.63
N VAL A 90 83.45 52.45 -20.94
CA VAL A 90 82.71 52.00 -19.74
C VAL A 90 81.22 52.05 -20.06
N ASN A 91 80.54 50.92 -19.88
CA ASN A 91 79.10 50.84 -20.14
C ASN A 91 78.31 51.46 -18.99
N LYS A 92 77.56 52.52 -19.27
CA LYS A 92 76.62 53.15 -18.34
C LYS A 92 75.19 53.01 -18.86
N CYS A 93 74.29 52.43 -18.06
CA CYS A 93 72.88 52.33 -18.39
C CYS A 93 72.00 52.72 -17.18
N ALA A 94 70.75 53.10 -17.42
CA ALA A 94 69.74 53.28 -16.39
C ALA A 94 68.85 52.02 -16.32
N PRO A 95 68.99 51.14 -15.31
CA PRO A 95 68.25 49.88 -15.27
C PRO A 95 66.73 50.11 -15.21
N ARG A 96 65.96 49.30 -15.95
CA ARG A 96 64.49 49.34 -15.98
C ARG A 96 63.91 48.06 -15.38
N ALA A 97 62.72 48.14 -14.78
CA ALA A 97 62.05 46.96 -14.26
C ALA A 97 61.64 46.04 -15.42
N SER A 98 61.80 44.73 -15.25
CA SER A 98 61.45 43.77 -16.31
C SER A 98 59.93 43.67 -16.51
N LEU A 99 59.50 43.25 -17.70
CA LEU A 99 58.07 42.99 -18.00
C LEU A 99 57.44 42.01 -17.01
N ARG A 100 58.22 41.06 -16.47
CA ARG A 100 57.77 40.15 -15.40
C ARG A 100 57.38 40.88 -14.12
N VAL A 101 58.12 41.90 -13.70
CA VAL A 101 57.79 42.69 -12.50
C VAL A 101 56.49 43.47 -12.72
N HIS A 102 56.30 44.05 -13.90
CA HIS A 102 55.05 44.72 -14.26
C HIS A 102 53.87 43.75 -14.31
N ARG A 103 54.00 42.62 -15.01
CA ARG A 103 52.98 41.56 -15.06
C ARG A 103 52.68 40.98 -13.67
N GLY A 104 53.69 40.78 -12.83
CA GLY A 104 53.52 40.30 -11.46
C GLY A 104 52.76 41.30 -10.57
N ARG A 105 53.04 42.59 -10.70
CA ARG A 105 52.28 43.64 -9.99
C ARG A 105 50.82 43.69 -10.44
N ILE A 106 50.58 43.60 -11.74
CA ILE A 106 49.22 43.57 -12.31
C ILE A 106 48.48 42.30 -11.85
N ALA A 107 49.13 41.14 -11.89
CA ALA A 107 48.53 39.87 -11.45
C ALA A 107 48.18 39.89 -9.95
N TRP A 108 49.07 40.39 -9.09
CA TRP A 108 48.78 40.56 -7.66
C TRP A 108 47.69 41.60 -7.40
N GLY A 109 47.70 42.71 -8.14
CA GLY A 109 46.63 43.71 -8.08
C GLY A 109 45.27 43.13 -8.49
N ALA A 110 45.22 42.35 -9.56
CA ALA A 110 44.01 41.66 -10.01
C ALA A 110 43.55 40.60 -9.00
N ALA A 111 44.46 39.84 -8.41
CA ALA A 111 44.13 38.86 -7.38
C ALA A 111 43.54 39.52 -6.11
N LEU A 112 44.13 40.63 -5.66
CA LEU A 112 43.62 41.40 -4.51
C LEU A 112 42.27 42.05 -4.83
N LEU A 113 42.09 42.59 -6.03
CA LEU A 113 40.81 43.12 -6.49
C LEU A 113 39.74 42.00 -6.50
N ALA A 114 40.05 40.83 -7.06
CA ALA A 114 39.13 39.70 -7.08
C ALA A 114 38.77 39.21 -5.67
N ALA A 115 39.76 39.11 -4.78
CA ALA A 115 39.53 38.76 -3.37
C ALA A 115 38.66 39.81 -2.65
N GLY A 116 38.91 41.10 -2.90
CA GLY A 116 38.09 42.20 -2.36
C GLY A 116 36.66 42.18 -2.88
N LEU A 117 36.47 42.00 -4.20
CA LEU A 117 35.14 41.87 -4.81
C LEU A 117 34.40 40.65 -4.28
N LEU A 118 35.08 39.52 -4.09
CA LEU A 118 34.49 38.32 -3.49
C LEU A 118 34.08 38.57 -2.04
N ALA A 119 34.93 39.21 -1.23
CA ALA A 119 34.59 39.58 0.14
C ALA A 119 33.40 40.56 0.20
N MET A 120 33.33 41.52 -0.72
CA MET A 120 32.17 42.42 -0.86
C MET A 120 30.91 41.69 -1.27
N LEU A 121 30.98 40.73 -2.20
CA LEU A 121 29.85 39.90 -2.60
C LEU A 121 29.33 39.06 -1.43
N ILE A 122 30.25 38.44 -0.67
CA ILE A 122 29.93 37.63 0.52
C ILE A 122 29.27 38.48 1.62
N ALA A 123 29.75 39.70 1.83
CA ALA A 123 29.16 40.63 2.80
C ALA A 123 27.85 41.28 2.32
N SER A 124 27.61 41.29 1.00
CA SER A 124 26.46 41.94 0.38
C SER A 124 25.18 41.09 0.49
N PRO A 125 23.99 41.73 0.57
CA PRO A 125 22.69 41.05 0.40
C PRO A 125 22.52 40.39 -0.98
N LEU A 126 23.25 40.86 -2.00
CA LEU A 126 23.20 40.30 -3.37
C LEU A 126 23.62 38.82 -3.45
N ARG A 127 24.29 38.29 -2.42
CA ARG A 127 24.68 36.87 -2.35
C ARG A 127 23.49 35.92 -2.47
N THR A 128 22.31 36.31 -1.98
CA THR A 128 21.13 35.43 -1.96
C THR A 128 20.52 35.23 -3.35
N GLU A 129 20.71 36.19 -4.26
CA GLU A 129 20.30 36.10 -5.66
C GLU A 129 21.29 35.27 -6.49
N VAL A 130 22.59 35.51 -6.30
CA VAL A 130 23.65 34.86 -7.08
C VAL A 130 23.78 33.37 -6.72
N LEU A 131 23.46 32.99 -5.47
CA LEU A 131 23.53 31.61 -4.96
C LEU A 131 22.17 30.90 -4.92
N ALA A 132 21.11 31.50 -5.48
CA ALA A 132 19.77 30.90 -5.48
C ALA A 132 19.78 29.59 -6.31
N PRO A 133 19.25 28.47 -5.78
CA PRO A 133 19.32 27.16 -6.42
C PRO A 133 18.37 26.97 -7.63
N GLY A 134 17.85 28.06 -8.22
CA GLY A 134 16.91 28.04 -9.34
C GLY A 134 15.44 28.25 -8.93
N PRO A 135 14.50 28.18 -9.89
CA PRO A 135 13.09 28.45 -9.65
C PRO A 135 12.41 27.33 -8.86
N LEU A 136 11.52 27.73 -7.94
CA LEU A 136 10.68 26.81 -7.15
C LEU A 136 9.38 26.47 -7.89
N THR A 137 8.71 25.39 -7.46
CA THR A 137 7.32 25.09 -7.84
C THR A 137 6.39 26.26 -7.53
N GLN A 138 5.34 26.46 -8.32
CA GLN A 138 4.38 27.57 -8.17
C GLN A 138 3.91 27.82 -6.72
N PRO A 139 3.48 26.81 -5.93
CA PRO A 139 3.02 27.04 -4.56
C PRO A 139 4.11 27.63 -3.64
N HIS A 140 5.34 27.10 -3.71
CA HIS A 140 6.47 27.57 -2.91
C HIS A 140 7.03 28.91 -3.40
N ALA A 141 6.99 29.17 -4.71
CA ALA A 141 7.41 30.46 -5.29
C ALA A 141 6.54 31.63 -4.77
N GLN A 142 5.24 31.40 -4.55
CA GLN A 142 4.33 32.41 -4.00
C GLN A 142 4.65 32.78 -2.55
N LEU A 143 5.22 31.85 -1.77
CA LEU A 143 5.65 32.11 -0.40
C LEU A 143 6.82 33.11 -0.36
N LEU A 144 7.78 32.95 -1.29
CA LEU A 144 8.92 33.88 -1.42
C LEU A 144 8.51 35.26 -1.96
N ALA A 145 7.42 35.33 -2.74
CA ALA A 145 6.92 36.58 -3.31
C ALA A 145 6.19 37.48 -2.28
N ARG A 146 5.78 36.94 -1.12
CA ARG A 146 4.98 37.63 -0.10
C ARG A 146 5.77 38.02 1.18
N GLY A 147 7.02 37.59 1.33
CA GLY A 147 7.82 37.79 2.55
C GLY A 147 8.83 38.95 2.50
N ASP A 148 9.34 39.36 3.68
CA ASP A 148 10.46 40.29 3.80
C ASP A 148 11.72 39.70 3.12
N TRP A 149 12.38 40.51 2.30
CA TRP A 149 13.43 40.11 1.37
C TRP A 149 14.68 39.54 2.06
N ALA A 150 14.93 39.93 3.31
CA ALA A 150 16.14 39.55 4.04
C ALA A 150 16.08 38.12 4.64
N GLY A 151 14.89 37.59 4.92
CA GLY A 151 14.70 36.32 5.67
C GLY A 151 13.98 35.20 4.92
N ARG A 152 13.62 35.41 3.65
CA ARG A 152 12.78 34.46 2.88
C ARG A 152 13.39 33.06 2.69
N CYS A 153 14.73 32.94 2.68
CA CYS A 153 15.41 31.65 2.57
C CYS A 153 15.39 30.88 3.91
N ALA A 154 15.43 31.61 5.02
CA ALA A 154 15.37 31.07 6.38
C ALA A 154 14.01 30.45 6.73
N ALA A 155 12.96 30.75 5.94
CA ALA A 155 11.68 30.07 6.04
C ALA A 155 11.76 28.56 5.74
N CYS A 156 12.74 28.13 4.92
CA CYS A 156 12.87 26.74 4.49
C CYS A 156 14.25 26.13 4.74
N HIS A 157 15.29 26.93 4.98
CA HIS A 157 16.65 26.43 5.21
C HIS A 157 17.15 26.82 6.61
N VAL A 158 17.64 25.82 7.34
CA VAL A 158 18.26 26.01 8.65
C VAL A 158 19.57 26.81 8.52
N ASP A 159 19.94 27.54 9.57
CA ASP A 159 21.21 28.28 9.69
C ASP A 159 21.47 29.41 8.67
N GLN A 160 20.51 29.82 7.84
CA GLN A 160 20.70 30.86 6.80
C GLN A 160 21.08 32.26 7.33
N ASP A 161 20.72 32.58 8.57
CA ASP A 161 21.02 33.87 9.20
C ASP A 161 22.44 33.91 9.82
N ARG A 162 23.22 32.84 9.70
CA ARG A 162 24.58 32.76 10.28
C ARG A 162 25.64 33.36 9.36
N PRO A 163 26.76 33.85 9.92
CA PRO A 163 27.91 34.25 9.12
C PRO A 163 28.41 33.10 8.24
N MET A 164 28.76 33.39 6.98
CA MET A 164 29.15 32.39 5.97
C MET A 164 30.28 31.45 6.45
N LEU A 165 31.20 31.94 7.28
CA LEU A 165 32.26 31.10 7.86
C LEU A 165 31.68 29.98 8.75
N LEU A 166 30.67 30.29 9.56
CA LEU A 166 29.98 29.29 10.38
C LEU A 166 29.12 28.35 9.54
N MET A 167 28.46 28.85 8.49
CA MET A 167 27.73 27.99 7.55
C MET A 167 28.67 27.01 6.82
N ALA A 168 29.84 27.47 6.39
CA ALA A 168 30.84 26.64 5.72
C ALA A 168 31.44 25.58 6.67
N VAL A 169 31.68 25.96 7.93
CA VAL A 169 32.11 25.00 8.96
C VAL A 169 31.02 23.96 9.19
N GLY A 170 29.76 24.37 9.37
CA GLY A 170 28.63 23.44 9.55
C GLY A 170 28.46 22.48 8.36
N ALA A 171 28.59 22.96 7.12
CA ALA A 171 28.53 22.12 5.93
C ALA A 171 29.69 21.11 5.82
N LEU A 172 30.87 21.42 6.37
CA LEU A 172 32.05 20.55 6.34
C LEU A 172 32.10 19.56 7.50
N THR A 173 31.59 19.94 8.67
CA THR A 173 31.71 19.15 9.91
C THR A 173 30.39 18.50 10.32
N GLY A 174 29.26 18.86 9.69
CA GLY A 174 27.92 18.47 10.11
C GLY A 174 27.46 19.13 11.43
N ALA A 175 28.27 20.01 12.01
CA ALA A 175 27.97 20.69 13.26
C ALA A 175 27.04 21.90 13.02
N HIS A 176 25.74 21.64 13.02
CA HIS A 176 24.70 22.66 13.01
C HIS A 176 24.39 23.16 14.43
N ALA A 177 23.74 24.33 14.57
CA ALA A 177 23.26 24.77 15.89
C ALA A 177 22.15 23.83 16.40
N GLU A 178 22.01 23.68 17.72
CA GLU A 178 20.82 23.08 18.32
C GLU A 178 19.58 23.87 17.88
N GLY A 179 18.67 23.23 17.14
CA GLY A 179 17.52 23.88 16.51
C GLY A 179 16.71 22.91 15.66
N PRO A 180 15.58 23.39 15.07
CA PRO A 180 14.74 22.56 14.21
C PRO A 180 15.51 22.09 12.98
N SER A 181 15.30 20.84 12.59
CA SER A 181 15.77 20.29 11.32
C SER A 181 15.11 21.00 10.13
N GLN A 182 15.65 20.80 8.94
CA GLN A 182 15.03 21.33 7.73
C GLN A 182 13.64 20.73 7.49
N SER A 183 13.46 19.44 7.81
CA SER A 183 12.17 18.76 7.73
C SER A 183 11.15 19.35 8.71
N ASP A 184 11.58 19.76 9.91
CA ASP A 184 10.71 20.47 10.86
C ASP A 184 10.21 21.81 10.30
N LEU A 185 11.03 22.53 9.53
CA LEU A 185 10.60 23.75 8.84
C LEU A 185 9.54 23.48 7.76
N CYS A 186 9.67 22.38 7.01
CA CYS A 186 8.65 21.95 6.06
C CYS A 186 7.33 21.64 6.78
N MET A 187 7.41 20.91 7.89
CA MET A 187 6.22 20.46 8.63
C MET A 187 5.45 21.61 9.28
N LYS A 188 6.09 22.75 9.60
CA LYS A 188 5.37 23.96 10.08
C LYS A 188 4.24 24.42 9.17
N CYS A 189 4.30 24.13 7.87
CA CYS A 189 3.24 24.44 6.93
C CYS A 189 2.48 23.19 6.45
N HIS A 190 3.13 22.01 6.44
CA HIS A 190 2.54 20.77 5.93
C HIS A 190 1.88 19.87 6.99
N GLU A 191 1.93 20.21 8.27
CA GLU A 191 1.34 19.44 9.37
C GLU A 191 -0.17 19.16 9.22
N GLN A 192 -0.89 20.02 8.50
CA GLN A 192 -2.33 19.83 8.24
C GLN A 192 -2.62 18.81 7.12
N GLN A 193 -1.63 18.55 6.27
CA GLN A 193 -1.76 17.66 5.10
C GLN A 193 -1.03 16.34 5.29
N ILE A 194 0.02 16.32 6.13
CA ILE A 194 0.88 15.16 6.36
C ILE A 194 0.94 14.90 7.87
N PRO A 195 0.58 13.69 8.34
CA PRO A 195 0.70 13.33 9.75
C PRO A 195 2.16 13.42 10.23
N THR A 196 2.41 14.23 11.26
CA THR A 196 3.78 14.49 11.77
C THR A 196 4.50 13.23 12.24
N GLY A 197 3.78 12.28 12.84
CA GLY A 197 4.33 11.01 13.32
C GLY A 197 4.76 10.03 12.22
N SER A 198 4.33 10.22 10.97
CA SER A 198 4.69 9.36 9.85
C SER A 198 5.31 10.10 8.66
N ALA A 199 5.38 11.44 8.70
CA ALA A 199 5.85 12.29 7.60
C ALA A 199 7.24 11.89 7.08
N LEU A 200 8.13 11.48 7.99
CA LEU A 200 9.52 11.11 7.66
C LEU A 200 9.71 9.61 7.47
N LEU A 201 8.65 8.80 7.52
CA LEU A 201 8.77 7.37 7.28
C LEU A 201 8.75 7.10 5.77
N ALA A 202 9.58 6.17 5.29
CA ALA A 202 9.76 5.91 3.86
C ALA A 202 8.45 5.70 3.07
N HIS A 203 7.45 5.03 3.66
CA HIS A 203 6.12 4.83 3.07
C HIS A 203 5.01 5.67 3.71
N SER A 204 5.39 6.66 4.52
CA SER A 204 4.46 7.47 5.31
C SER A 204 3.55 6.67 6.25
N LEU A 205 3.99 5.45 6.61
CA LEU A 205 3.27 4.52 7.49
C LEU A 205 4.12 4.18 8.73
N PRO A 206 3.52 4.15 9.93
CA PRO A 206 4.15 3.58 11.12
C PRO A 206 4.53 2.11 10.91
N GLU A 207 5.59 1.64 11.58
CA GLU A 207 6.13 0.28 11.46
C GLU A 207 5.06 -0.82 11.62
N LYS A 208 4.17 -0.69 12.60
CA LYS A 208 3.08 -1.65 12.83
C LYS A 208 2.11 -1.71 11.66
N THR A 209 1.72 -0.55 11.12
CA THR A 209 0.80 -0.47 9.97
C THR A 209 1.50 -0.96 8.71
N LEU A 210 2.77 -0.61 8.53
CA LEU A 210 3.57 -1.09 7.42
C LEU A 210 3.70 -2.61 7.45
N ALA A 211 3.96 -3.20 8.62
CA ALA A 211 4.03 -4.66 8.77
C ALA A 211 2.69 -5.35 8.51
N LEU A 212 1.58 -4.69 8.88
CA LEU A 212 0.23 -5.22 8.63
C LEU A 212 -0.12 -5.20 7.14
N VAL A 213 0.27 -4.16 6.41
CA VAL A 213 -0.07 -3.99 4.98
C VAL A 213 0.94 -4.68 4.05
N SER A 214 2.19 -4.85 4.48
CA SER A 214 3.23 -5.54 3.69
C SER A 214 3.38 -7.03 4.02
N GLY A 215 2.83 -7.49 5.16
CA GLY A 215 3.05 -8.84 5.67
C GLY A 215 4.48 -9.10 6.16
N GLN A 216 5.32 -8.07 6.29
CA GLN A 216 6.72 -8.19 6.67
C GLN A 216 7.10 -7.20 7.78
N ALA A 217 7.88 -7.64 8.77
CA ALA A 217 8.49 -6.75 9.74
C ALA A 217 9.45 -5.79 9.01
N ALA A 218 9.16 -4.49 9.07
CA ALA A 218 9.93 -3.47 8.37
C ALA A 218 10.61 -2.56 9.40
N GLY A 219 11.93 -2.37 9.27
CA GLY A 219 12.64 -1.41 10.10
C GLY A 219 12.18 0.02 9.80
N GLY A 220 12.02 0.84 10.85
CA GLY A 220 11.69 2.26 10.72
C GLY A 220 12.81 3.07 10.07
N LEU A 221 12.87 3.07 8.74
CA LEU A 221 13.76 3.95 7.98
C LEU A 221 13.14 5.34 7.89
N THR A 222 13.86 6.33 8.41
CA THR A 222 13.50 7.74 8.26
C THR A 222 14.15 8.33 7.00
N VAL A 223 13.36 9.08 6.24
CA VAL A 223 13.75 9.77 5.02
C VAL A 223 13.38 11.24 5.19
N GLU A 224 14.40 12.10 5.18
CA GLU A 224 14.21 13.56 5.25
C GLU A 224 13.43 14.06 4.04
N CYS A 225 12.56 15.07 4.22
CA CYS A 225 11.75 15.65 3.13
C CYS A 225 12.62 16.06 1.92
N SER A 226 13.83 16.54 2.20
CA SER A 226 14.81 16.97 1.21
C SER A 226 15.38 15.85 0.33
N ALA A 227 15.31 14.59 0.76
CA ALA A 227 15.72 13.45 -0.06
C ALA A 227 14.78 13.32 -1.27
N CYS A 228 13.47 13.22 -1.03
CA CYS A 228 12.48 13.15 -2.10
C CYS A 228 12.37 14.46 -2.88
N HIS A 229 12.29 15.63 -2.22
CA HIS A 229 12.11 16.90 -2.93
C HIS A 229 13.31 17.29 -3.83
N ARG A 230 14.53 16.86 -3.52
CA ARG A 230 15.68 17.05 -4.43
C ARG A 230 15.60 16.17 -5.67
N GLU A 231 14.96 15.02 -5.56
CA GLU A 231 14.79 14.10 -6.70
C GLU A 231 13.70 14.60 -7.64
N HIS A 232 12.64 15.20 -7.09
CA HIS A 232 11.51 15.75 -7.85
C HIS A 232 11.66 17.26 -8.11
N HIS A 233 12.88 17.75 -8.33
CA HIS A 233 13.15 19.18 -8.48
C HIS A 233 12.62 19.75 -9.81
N GLY A 234 12.26 21.04 -9.79
CA GLY A 234 11.84 21.79 -10.96
C GLY A 234 10.35 22.15 -10.94
N ALA A 235 10.00 23.23 -11.63
CA ALA A 235 8.66 23.82 -11.55
C ALA A 235 7.54 22.95 -12.15
N MET A 236 7.89 21.93 -12.95
CA MET A 236 6.96 21.10 -13.73
C MET A 236 7.07 19.61 -13.41
N PHE A 237 7.80 19.21 -12.38
CA PHE A 237 8.01 17.78 -12.08
C PHE A 237 6.87 17.21 -11.24
N ASP A 238 6.46 15.98 -11.55
CA ASP A 238 5.43 15.25 -10.79
C ASP A 238 6.04 14.67 -9.50
N LEU A 239 5.58 15.17 -8.35
CA LEU A 239 6.05 14.73 -7.02
C LEU A 239 5.67 13.28 -6.68
N THR A 240 4.78 12.66 -7.45
CA THR A 240 4.30 11.29 -7.22
C THR A 240 5.02 10.24 -8.08
N ALA A 241 5.81 10.66 -9.07
CA ALA A 241 6.46 9.76 -10.03
C ALA A 241 7.81 9.23 -9.50
N ILE A 242 7.87 7.96 -9.07
CA ILE A 242 9.08 7.33 -8.53
C ILE A 242 9.64 6.28 -9.50
N SER A 243 10.96 6.29 -9.70
CA SER A 243 11.65 5.31 -10.56
C SER A 243 12.05 4.05 -9.80
N SER A 244 12.19 2.92 -10.52
CA SER A 244 12.60 1.62 -9.93
C SER A 244 13.92 1.71 -9.15
N GLY A 245 14.90 2.47 -9.67
CA GLY A 245 16.20 2.64 -9.00
C GLY A 245 16.10 3.26 -7.59
N ARG A 246 15.03 4.01 -7.30
CA ARG A 246 14.78 4.58 -5.96
C ARG A 246 14.22 3.55 -4.99
N CYS A 247 13.39 2.64 -5.47
CA CYS A 247 13.02 1.47 -4.67
C CYS A 247 14.30 0.69 -4.29
N GLN A 248 15.21 0.49 -5.25
CA GLN A 248 16.45 -0.27 -5.02
C GLN A 248 17.48 0.40 -4.11
N SER A 249 17.40 1.73 -3.87
CA SER A 249 18.34 2.40 -2.96
C SER A 249 18.06 2.09 -1.49
N CYS A 250 16.82 1.74 -1.16
CA CYS A 250 16.40 1.43 0.21
C CYS A 250 16.19 -0.08 0.42
N HIS A 251 15.74 -0.82 -0.60
CA HIS A 251 15.51 -2.25 -0.50
C HIS A 251 16.81 -3.06 -0.67
N GLN A 252 17.05 -4.00 0.24
CA GLN A 252 18.26 -4.84 0.22
C GLN A 252 18.29 -5.82 -0.96
N GLN A 253 17.12 -6.32 -1.36
CA GLN A 253 16.98 -7.17 -2.54
C GLN A 253 16.78 -6.27 -3.76
N GLN A 254 17.79 -6.26 -4.63
CA GLN A 254 17.79 -5.42 -5.82
C GLN A 254 17.29 -6.19 -7.05
N TYR A 255 16.42 -5.55 -7.82
CA TYR A 255 15.84 -6.06 -9.05
C TYR A 255 16.11 -5.08 -10.21
N ASP A 256 16.81 -5.55 -11.23
CA ASP A 256 17.19 -4.75 -12.41
C ASP A 256 16.01 -4.50 -13.36
N SER A 257 15.13 -5.51 -13.52
CA SER A 257 13.94 -5.46 -14.37
C SER A 257 12.87 -6.44 -13.90
N PHE A 258 11.63 -6.16 -14.29
CA PHE A 258 10.51 -7.07 -14.00
C PHE A 258 10.76 -8.47 -14.57
N ALA A 259 11.03 -8.58 -15.87
CA ALA A 259 11.20 -9.89 -16.51
C ALA A 259 12.42 -10.66 -15.98
N GLY A 260 13.57 -9.98 -15.83
CA GLY A 260 14.85 -10.62 -15.53
C GLY A 260 15.04 -11.03 -14.07
N SER A 261 14.54 -10.22 -13.14
CA SER A 261 14.93 -10.34 -11.73
C SER A 261 13.78 -10.39 -10.73
N HIS A 262 12.58 -9.95 -11.10
CA HIS A 262 11.43 -10.06 -10.21
C HIS A 262 11.13 -11.54 -9.88
N PRO A 263 10.82 -11.86 -8.61
CA PRO A 263 10.41 -13.21 -8.23
C PRO A 263 9.08 -13.60 -8.90
N ASP A 264 8.77 -14.90 -8.91
CA ASP A 264 7.43 -15.32 -9.29
C ASP A 264 6.40 -14.96 -8.21
N PHE A 265 5.12 -14.91 -8.56
CA PHE A 265 4.08 -14.39 -7.67
C PHE A 265 3.57 -15.39 -6.63
N GLY A 266 4.01 -16.65 -6.70
CA GLY A 266 3.60 -17.70 -5.76
C GLY A 266 2.11 -17.99 -5.89
N ALA A 267 1.34 -17.73 -4.82
CA ALA A 267 -0.11 -17.98 -4.78
C ALA A 267 -0.96 -16.77 -5.21
N TRP A 268 -0.35 -15.63 -5.52
CA TRP A 268 -1.07 -14.42 -5.91
C TRP A 268 -1.92 -14.65 -7.18
N PRO A 269 -3.14 -14.07 -7.26
CA PRO A 269 -3.76 -13.12 -6.33
C PRO A 269 -4.62 -13.79 -5.23
N TYR A 270 -4.52 -15.10 -5.06
CA TYR A 270 -5.43 -15.85 -4.20
C TYR A 270 -4.87 -15.99 -2.79
N GLU A 271 -5.36 -15.18 -1.86
CA GLU A 271 -4.99 -15.22 -0.44
C GLU A 271 -6.05 -15.88 0.44
N ARG A 272 -7.25 -16.11 -0.09
CA ARG A 272 -8.38 -16.73 0.60
C ARG A 272 -9.43 -17.19 -0.42
N ARG A 273 -10.37 -18.04 0.01
CA ARG A 273 -11.58 -18.31 -0.79
C ARG A 273 -12.49 -17.08 -0.91
N THR A 274 -13.33 -17.11 -1.94
CA THR A 274 -14.41 -16.14 -2.15
C THR A 274 -15.51 -16.27 -1.10
N ARG A 275 -16.29 -15.19 -0.94
CA ARG A 275 -17.45 -15.14 -0.03
C ARG A 275 -18.68 -15.84 -0.59
N ILE A 276 -18.80 -15.87 -1.91
CA ILE A 276 -19.83 -16.62 -2.62
C ILE A 276 -19.21 -17.94 -3.10
N ALA A 277 -19.85 -19.05 -2.75
CA ALA A 277 -19.50 -20.40 -3.11
C ALA A 277 -19.87 -20.70 -4.57
N PHE A 278 -19.10 -20.10 -5.47
CA PHE A 278 -19.22 -20.31 -6.91
C PHE A 278 -18.04 -21.13 -7.42
N ASP A 279 -18.31 -22.11 -8.29
CA ASP A 279 -17.28 -22.91 -8.96
C ASP A 279 -17.31 -22.65 -10.46
N HIS A 280 -16.33 -21.90 -10.97
CA HIS A 280 -16.20 -21.57 -12.38
C HIS A 280 -16.07 -22.80 -13.28
N VAL A 281 -15.35 -23.84 -12.85
CA VAL A 281 -15.14 -25.07 -13.65
C VAL A 281 -16.47 -25.79 -13.84
N SER A 282 -17.21 -25.99 -12.75
CA SER A 282 -18.53 -26.64 -12.78
C SER A 282 -19.54 -25.81 -13.59
N HIS A 283 -19.52 -24.49 -13.48
CA HIS A 283 -20.41 -23.63 -14.27
C HIS A 283 -20.07 -23.67 -15.76
N GLN A 284 -18.80 -23.59 -16.13
CA GLN A 284 -18.35 -23.61 -17.53
C GLN A 284 -18.59 -24.97 -18.21
N SER A 285 -18.13 -26.04 -17.58
CA SER A 285 -18.04 -27.37 -18.21
C SER A 285 -19.32 -28.19 -18.11
N LYS A 286 -20.17 -27.91 -17.11
CA LYS A 286 -21.40 -28.66 -16.84
C LYS A 286 -22.64 -27.79 -17.00
N HIS A 287 -22.84 -26.80 -16.12
CA HIS A 287 -24.14 -26.12 -16.01
C HIS A 287 -24.50 -25.26 -17.24
N HIS A 288 -23.55 -24.50 -17.81
CA HIS A 288 -23.81 -23.71 -19.02
C HIS A 288 -23.98 -24.59 -20.26
N VAL A 289 -23.28 -25.73 -20.32
CA VAL A 289 -23.45 -26.73 -21.38
C VAL A 289 -24.85 -27.35 -21.32
N GLU A 290 -25.30 -27.78 -20.14
CA GLU A 290 -26.64 -28.34 -19.92
C GLU A 290 -27.74 -27.31 -20.26
N SER A 291 -27.55 -26.05 -19.87
CA SER A 291 -28.46 -24.95 -20.17
C SER A 291 -28.34 -24.40 -21.59
N LYS A 292 -27.39 -24.89 -22.40
CA LYS A 292 -27.09 -24.42 -23.77
C LYS A 292 -26.81 -22.91 -23.85
N GLN A 293 -26.14 -22.37 -22.84
CA GLN A 293 -25.71 -20.98 -22.77
C GLN A 293 -24.19 -20.91 -22.93
N ALA A 294 -23.69 -19.80 -23.47
CA ALA A 294 -22.25 -19.56 -23.52
C ALA A 294 -21.74 -19.15 -22.13
N PHE A 295 -20.56 -19.63 -21.74
CA PHE A 295 -19.89 -19.18 -20.52
C PHE A 295 -19.03 -17.96 -20.86
N ASP A 296 -19.47 -16.77 -20.46
CA ASP A 296 -18.77 -15.51 -20.66
C ASP A 296 -18.52 -14.84 -19.30
N CYS A 297 -17.24 -14.63 -18.97
CA CYS A 297 -16.83 -13.98 -17.73
C CYS A 297 -17.48 -12.59 -17.55
N ARG A 298 -17.68 -11.86 -18.65
CA ARG A 298 -18.21 -10.48 -18.65
C ARG A 298 -19.71 -10.40 -18.38
N ALA A 299 -20.43 -11.52 -18.43
CA ALA A 299 -21.82 -11.58 -18.02
C ALA A 299 -21.97 -11.42 -16.49
N CYS A 300 -20.96 -11.86 -15.73
CA CYS A 300 -20.99 -11.81 -14.27
C CYS A 300 -19.99 -10.78 -13.69
N HIS A 301 -18.89 -10.50 -14.39
CA HIS A 301 -17.85 -9.57 -13.94
C HIS A 301 -17.88 -8.29 -14.77
N LEU A 302 -18.28 -7.18 -14.14
CA LEU A 302 -18.44 -5.87 -14.75
C LEU A 302 -17.25 -4.97 -14.42
N GLU A 303 -16.90 -4.07 -15.34
CA GLU A 303 -15.89 -3.03 -15.06
C GLU A 303 -16.40 -2.07 -13.98
N SER A 304 -15.55 -1.78 -13.00
CA SER A 304 -15.84 -0.78 -11.97
C SER A 304 -15.99 0.62 -12.59
N PRO A 305 -16.67 1.56 -11.92
CA PRO A 305 -16.87 2.91 -12.44
C PRO A 305 -15.57 3.68 -12.75
N ASP A 306 -14.46 3.35 -12.09
CA ASP A 306 -13.13 3.90 -12.35
C ASP A 306 -12.37 3.19 -13.48
N GLY A 307 -12.96 2.14 -14.07
CA GLY A 307 -12.41 1.38 -15.20
C GLY A 307 -11.18 0.54 -14.86
N HIS A 308 -10.85 0.39 -13.56
CA HIS A 308 -9.60 -0.23 -13.12
C HIS A 308 -9.76 -1.68 -12.68
N THR A 309 -10.90 -2.03 -12.10
CA THR A 309 -11.14 -3.34 -11.50
C THR A 309 -12.38 -4.01 -12.11
N LEU A 310 -12.53 -5.30 -11.85
CA LEU A 310 -13.76 -6.02 -12.13
C LEU A 310 -14.51 -6.23 -10.81
N VAL A 311 -15.80 -5.94 -10.81
CA VAL A 311 -16.73 -6.19 -9.71
C VAL A 311 -17.75 -7.23 -10.14
N LEU A 312 -18.21 -8.06 -9.21
CA LEU A 312 -19.30 -8.99 -9.49
C LEU A 312 -20.59 -8.19 -9.69
N ALA A 313 -21.36 -8.52 -10.73
CA ALA A 313 -22.70 -7.99 -10.92
C ALA A 313 -23.62 -8.43 -9.76
N ASP A 314 -24.76 -7.74 -9.62
CA ASP A 314 -25.76 -8.17 -8.64
C ASP A 314 -26.38 -9.52 -9.01
N TYR A 315 -27.10 -10.10 -8.03
CA TYR A 315 -27.74 -11.40 -8.18
C TYR A 315 -28.72 -11.44 -9.37
N GLN A 316 -29.49 -10.36 -9.57
CA GLN A 316 -30.49 -10.25 -10.61
C GLN A 316 -29.86 -10.34 -12.01
N ALA A 317 -28.72 -9.70 -12.20
CA ALA A 317 -27.99 -9.72 -13.47
C ALA A 317 -27.22 -11.04 -13.69
N ALA A 318 -26.55 -11.57 -12.66
CA ALA A 318 -25.62 -12.69 -12.82
C ALA A 318 -26.25 -14.09 -12.61
N CYS A 319 -27.23 -14.21 -11.72
CA CYS A 319 -27.64 -15.52 -11.17
C CYS A 319 -29.12 -15.85 -11.40
N ALA A 320 -30.00 -14.84 -11.29
CA ALA A 320 -31.45 -15.02 -11.16
C ALA A 320 -32.07 -15.85 -12.30
N SER A 321 -31.64 -15.61 -13.54
CA SER A 321 -32.20 -16.27 -14.73
C SER A 321 -32.11 -17.82 -14.69
N CYS A 322 -31.12 -18.37 -13.98
CA CYS A 322 -30.94 -19.81 -13.81
C CYS A 322 -31.32 -20.30 -12.41
N HIS A 323 -31.10 -19.49 -11.36
CA HIS A 323 -31.22 -19.93 -9.97
C HIS A 323 -32.57 -19.61 -9.29
N ASP A 324 -33.34 -18.62 -9.75
CA ASP A 324 -34.61 -18.23 -9.10
C ASP A 324 -35.59 -19.40 -9.00
N SER A 325 -35.70 -20.18 -10.07
CA SER A 325 -36.61 -21.33 -10.10
C SER A 325 -36.23 -22.40 -9.07
N GLY A 326 -34.94 -22.67 -8.88
CA GLY A 326 -34.45 -23.63 -7.88
C GLY A 326 -34.63 -23.14 -6.46
N ILE A 327 -34.37 -21.86 -6.20
CA ILE A 327 -34.56 -21.23 -4.88
C ILE A 327 -36.05 -21.17 -4.50
N ALA A 328 -36.91 -20.81 -5.47
CA ALA A 328 -38.36 -20.82 -5.25
C ALA A 328 -38.89 -22.25 -5.03
N ALA A 329 -38.36 -23.24 -5.76
CA ALA A 329 -38.76 -24.64 -5.59
C ALA A 329 -38.32 -25.21 -4.24
N SER A 330 -37.10 -24.92 -3.77
CA SER A 330 -36.59 -25.42 -2.47
C SER A 330 -37.40 -24.89 -1.29
N SER A 331 -38.06 -23.74 -1.44
CA SER A 331 -38.94 -23.15 -0.43
C SER A 331 -40.44 -23.29 -0.76
N GLY A 332 -40.79 -24.08 -1.78
CA GLY A 332 -42.17 -24.19 -2.28
C GLY A 332 -43.17 -24.73 -1.26
N ALA A 333 -42.72 -25.60 -0.35
CA ALA A 333 -43.52 -26.12 0.76
C ALA A 333 -43.61 -25.17 1.97
N GLY A 334 -42.94 -24.01 1.91
CA GLY A 334 -42.68 -23.16 3.07
C GLY A 334 -41.58 -23.71 3.98
N LEU A 335 -41.14 -22.89 4.93
CA LEU A 335 -40.18 -23.25 5.95
C LEU A 335 -40.93 -23.59 7.22
N PRO A 336 -40.83 -24.83 7.72
CA PRO A 336 -41.37 -25.16 9.02
C PRO A 336 -40.60 -24.38 10.09
N MET A 337 -41.31 -23.54 10.82
CA MET A 337 -40.76 -22.77 11.94
C MET A 337 -41.01 -23.49 13.26
N VAL A 338 -42.19 -24.11 13.37
CA VAL A 338 -42.56 -25.04 14.43
C VAL A 338 -43.28 -26.22 13.78
N SER A 339 -42.97 -27.44 14.21
CA SER A 339 -43.66 -28.66 13.75
C SER A 339 -43.86 -29.60 14.92
N LEU A 340 -45.01 -30.26 14.95
CA LEU A 340 -45.24 -31.36 15.88
C LEU A 340 -44.59 -32.64 15.33
N LEU A 341 -44.14 -33.48 16.26
CA LEU A 341 -43.42 -34.71 15.96
C LEU A 341 -44.32 -35.91 16.23
N SER A 342 -44.10 -37.02 15.53
CA SER A 342 -44.78 -38.27 15.85
C SER A 342 -44.22 -38.81 17.16
N LEU A 343 -45.10 -39.22 18.07
CA LEU A 343 -44.74 -39.73 19.39
C LEU A 343 -45.31 -41.13 19.62
N ASP A 344 -44.47 -42.00 20.18
CA ASP A 344 -44.89 -43.29 20.73
C ASP A 344 -45.44 -43.08 22.14
N LEU A 345 -46.76 -42.89 22.21
CA LEU A 345 -47.45 -42.64 23.47
C LEU A 345 -47.43 -43.85 24.41
N ASP A 346 -47.33 -45.06 23.86
CA ASP A 346 -47.28 -46.30 24.66
C ASP A 346 -45.90 -46.41 25.34
N ALA A 347 -44.81 -46.21 24.59
CA ALA A 347 -43.46 -46.14 25.17
C ALA A 347 -43.32 -45.02 26.21
N MET A 348 -43.94 -43.85 25.95
CA MET A 348 -43.97 -42.75 26.91
C MET A 348 -44.70 -43.12 28.21
N ALA A 349 -45.84 -43.82 28.12
CA ALA A 349 -46.59 -44.29 29.28
C ALA A 349 -45.80 -45.35 30.06
N ASP A 350 -45.18 -46.32 29.38
CA ASP A 350 -44.38 -47.39 29.98
C ASP A 350 -43.15 -46.86 30.72
N HIS A 351 -42.58 -45.76 30.24
CA HIS A 351 -41.46 -45.06 30.89
C HIS A 351 -41.89 -43.96 31.88
N GLY A 352 -43.19 -43.87 32.21
CA GLY A 352 -43.71 -43.02 33.28
C GLY A 352 -43.77 -41.52 32.96
N VAL A 353 -43.82 -41.16 31.67
CA VAL A 353 -43.93 -39.79 31.16
C VAL A 353 -45.10 -39.63 30.18
N PRO A 354 -46.35 -39.93 30.59
CA PRO A 354 -47.50 -39.85 29.68
C PRO A 354 -47.70 -38.43 29.15
N VAL A 355 -48.09 -38.33 27.88
CA VAL A 355 -48.35 -37.05 27.19
C VAL A 355 -49.83 -36.93 26.86
N ASP A 356 -50.53 -36.06 27.59
CA ASP A 356 -51.95 -35.79 27.35
C ASP A 356 -52.18 -34.78 26.23
N ASN A 357 -53.34 -34.86 25.57
CA ASN A 357 -53.80 -33.90 24.55
C ASN A 357 -52.84 -33.73 23.38
N TRP A 358 -52.20 -34.81 22.92
CA TRP A 358 -51.43 -34.82 21.67
C TRP A 358 -52.35 -35.17 20.49
N PRO A 359 -52.17 -34.56 19.30
CA PRO A 359 -53.01 -34.88 18.14
C PRO A 359 -52.78 -36.33 17.68
N GLU A 360 -53.87 -37.05 17.43
CA GLU A 360 -53.87 -38.45 16.94
C GLU A 360 -53.08 -38.61 15.62
N GLN A 361 -53.07 -37.58 14.78
CA GLN A 361 -52.31 -37.54 13.53
C GLN A 361 -50.77 -37.54 13.74
N ALA A 362 -50.30 -37.23 14.95
CA ALA A 362 -48.90 -37.26 15.35
C ALA A 362 -48.63 -38.29 16.46
N THR A 363 -49.39 -39.39 16.46
CA THR A 363 -49.15 -40.56 17.30
C THR A 363 -48.75 -41.75 16.44
N GLY A 364 -47.73 -42.49 16.86
CA GLY A 364 -47.16 -43.62 16.13
C GLY A 364 -45.75 -43.90 16.66
N ASP A 365 -44.86 -44.44 15.85
CA ASP A 365 -43.44 -44.49 16.23
C ASP A 365 -42.89 -43.06 16.41
N PHE A 366 -41.83 -42.91 17.22
CA PHE A 366 -41.12 -41.63 17.27
C PHE A 366 -40.58 -41.29 15.88
N ASP A 367 -40.97 -40.13 15.35
CA ASP A 367 -40.56 -39.69 14.02
C ASP A 367 -40.67 -38.16 13.88
N GLY A 368 -39.95 -37.60 12.92
CA GLY A 368 -40.01 -36.20 12.55
C GLY A 368 -38.75 -35.41 12.89
N ASP A 369 -38.40 -34.50 11.98
CA ASP A 369 -37.28 -33.59 12.18
C ASP A 369 -37.72 -32.36 12.97
N LEU A 370 -36.88 -31.94 13.92
CA LEU A 370 -37.00 -30.62 14.53
C LEU A 370 -36.47 -29.58 13.53
N PRO A 371 -37.29 -28.61 13.05
CA PRO A 371 -36.79 -27.57 12.17
C PRO A 371 -35.73 -26.70 12.85
N ALA A 372 -34.81 -26.13 12.08
CA ALA A 372 -33.72 -25.29 12.60
C ALA A 372 -34.26 -24.17 13.51
N ALA A 373 -35.32 -23.48 13.10
CA ALA A 373 -35.95 -22.43 13.91
C ALA A 373 -36.44 -22.95 15.27
N LEU A 374 -37.04 -24.14 15.31
CA LEU A 374 -37.50 -24.75 16.55
C LEU A 374 -36.33 -25.18 17.43
N LYS A 375 -35.27 -25.76 16.86
CA LYS A 375 -34.03 -26.08 17.60
C LYS A 375 -33.47 -24.83 18.30
N LEU A 376 -33.42 -23.70 17.59
CA LEU A 376 -32.96 -22.42 18.13
C LEU A 376 -33.89 -21.92 19.25
N LEU A 377 -35.20 -21.95 19.04
CA LEU A 377 -36.18 -21.56 20.07
C LEU A 377 -36.13 -22.49 21.30
N LEU A 378 -35.59 -23.70 21.18
CA LEU A 378 -35.41 -24.64 22.27
C LEU A 378 -33.97 -24.71 22.77
N ALA A 379 -33.10 -23.76 22.42
CA ALA A 379 -31.66 -23.88 22.67
C ALA A 379 -31.27 -24.05 24.15
N ASP A 380 -32.02 -23.43 25.07
CA ASP A 380 -31.79 -23.60 26.52
C ASP A 380 -32.36 -24.91 27.11
N ASN A 381 -33.00 -25.76 26.31
CA ASN A 381 -33.56 -27.02 26.81
C ASN A 381 -32.42 -28.05 26.98
N PRO A 382 -32.13 -28.49 28.22
CA PRO A 382 -31.03 -29.43 28.46
C PRO A 382 -31.28 -30.83 27.88
N ALA A 383 -32.53 -31.25 27.73
CA ALA A 383 -32.88 -32.53 27.11
C ALA A 383 -32.56 -32.52 25.61
N LEU A 384 -32.85 -31.41 24.91
CA LEU A 384 -32.42 -31.25 23.51
C LEU A 384 -30.89 -31.28 23.39
N GLY A 385 -30.18 -30.58 24.27
CA GLY A 385 -28.72 -30.63 24.31
C GLY A 385 -28.17 -32.05 24.52
N SER A 386 -28.80 -32.83 25.39
CA SER A 386 -28.42 -34.24 25.67
C SER A 386 -28.67 -35.15 24.47
N LEU A 387 -29.80 -34.99 23.77
CA LEU A 387 -30.11 -35.72 22.54
C LEU A 387 -29.14 -35.38 21.41
N LEU A 388 -28.85 -34.08 21.20
CA LEU A 388 -27.86 -33.63 20.22
C LEU A 388 -26.44 -34.09 20.55
N GLN A 389 -26.10 -34.22 21.83
CA GLN A 389 -24.82 -34.77 22.25
C GLN A 389 -24.72 -36.27 21.94
N LYS A 390 -25.81 -37.02 22.14
CA LYS A 390 -25.88 -38.46 21.91
C LYS A 390 -25.90 -38.82 20.42
N TYR A 391 -26.79 -38.19 19.66
CA TYR A 391 -27.06 -38.53 18.25
C TYR A 391 -26.34 -37.62 17.25
N GLY A 392 -25.73 -36.54 17.72
CA GLY A 392 -25.03 -35.57 16.89
C GLY A 392 -25.95 -34.54 16.22
N PRO A 393 -25.40 -33.71 15.32
CA PRO A 393 -26.12 -32.58 14.72
C PRO A 393 -27.25 -32.98 13.76
N GLY A 394 -27.28 -34.25 13.35
CA GLY A 394 -28.29 -34.81 12.46
C GLY A 394 -29.54 -35.38 13.16
N PHE A 395 -29.62 -35.30 14.49
CA PHE A 395 -30.70 -35.85 15.31
C PHE A 395 -32.09 -35.55 14.76
N SER A 396 -32.90 -36.62 14.68
CA SER A 396 -34.33 -36.63 14.39
C SER A 396 -35.06 -37.40 15.48
N PHE A 397 -36.38 -37.22 15.64
CA PHE A 397 -37.14 -38.03 16.61
C PHE A 397 -37.16 -39.51 16.24
N PHE A 398 -36.93 -39.86 14.97
CA PHE A 398 -36.70 -41.23 14.53
C PHE A 398 -35.52 -41.93 15.24
N ASP A 399 -34.53 -41.16 15.72
CA ASP A 399 -33.37 -41.73 16.42
C ASP A 399 -33.68 -42.11 17.88
N ILE A 400 -34.84 -41.74 18.41
CA ILE A 400 -35.22 -42.05 19.80
C ILE A 400 -35.40 -43.56 19.94
N ASP A 401 -34.63 -44.15 20.86
CA ASP A 401 -34.81 -45.55 21.26
C ASP A 401 -36.01 -45.66 22.21
N PRO A 402 -37.14 -46.28 21.78
CA PRO A 402 -38.34 -46.39 22.60
C PRO A 402 -38.13 -47.26 23.85
N ASP A 403 -37.13 -48.14 23.88
CA ASP A 403 -36.79 -48.96 25.04
C ASP A 403 -35.87 -48.21 26.04
N SER A 404 -35.28 -47.09 25.62
CA SER A 404 -34.42 -46.26 26.46
C SER A 404 -35.26 -45.28 27.28
N ALA A 405 -35.43 -45.60 28.56
CA ALA A 405 -36.10 -44.71 29.50
C ALA A 405 -35.49 -43.30 29.57
N GLU A 406 -34.19 -43.15 29.30
CA GLU A 406 -33.53 -41.83 29.25
C GLU A 406 -33.94 -41.04 27.99
N ASP A 407 -33.96 -41.68 26.83
CA ASP A 407 -34.31 -41.05 25.57
C ASP A 407 -35.76 -40.62 25.57
N VAL A 408 -36.66 -41.50 26.00
CA VAL A 408 -38.09 -41.21 26.10
C VAL A 408 -38.37 -40.07 27.07
N ARG A 409 -37.65 -39.99 28.20
CA ARG A 409 -37.75 -38.83 29.11
C ARG A 409 -37.24 -37.54 28.48
N HIS A 410 -36.12 -37.58 27.74
CA HIS A 410 -35.61 -36.41 27.04
C HIS A 410 -36.57 -35.95 25.93
N ALA A 411 -37.14 -36.89 25.16
CA ALA A 411 -38.16 -36.63 24.17
C ALA A 411 -39.40 -35.96 24.79
N ALA A 412 -39.89 -36.49 25.92
CA ALA A 412 -41.00 -35.90 26.67
C ALA A 412 -40.70 -34.45 27.10
N ALA A 413 -39.48 -34.17 27.57
CA ALA A 413 -39.08 -32.82 27.98
C ALA A 413 -38.95 -31.84 26.79
N VAL A 414 -38.59 -32.32 25.60
CA VAL A 414 -38.62 -31.51 24.37
C VAL A 414 -40.06 -31.21 23.97
N VAL A 415 -40.94 -32.22 23.98
CA VAL A 415 -42.38 -32.07 23.68
C VAL A 415 -43.05 -31.08 24.62
N ASP A 416 -42.78 -31.18 25.93
CA ASP A 416 -43.31 -30.23 26.91
C ASP A 416 -42.81 -28.80 26.64
N ALA A 417 -41.54 -28.63 26.27
CA ALA A 417 -41.02 -27.32 25.90
C ALA A 417 -41.67 -26.73 24.63
N ILE A 418 -42.06 -27.57 23.65
CA ILE A 418 -42.85 -27.14 22.49
C ILE A 418 -44.23 -26.66 22.94
N LYS A 419 -44.94 -27.42 23.79
CA LYS A 419 -46.24 -27.03 24.35
C LYS A 419 -46.16 -25.71 25.13
N GLN A 420 -45.12 -25.54 25.95
CA GLN A 420 -44.88 -24.32 26.72
C GLN A 420 -44.55 -23.12 25.82
N LEU A 421 -43.79 -23.33 24.74
CA LEU A 421 -43.51 -22.29 23.75
C LEU A 421 -44.81 -21.81 23.10
N LEU A 422 -45.62 -22.71 22.55
CA LEU A 422 -46.90 -22.38 21.91
C LEU A 422 -47.88 -21.73 22.90
N THR A 423 -47.90 -22.18 24.15
CA THR A 423 -48.74 -21.59 25.20
C THR A 423 -48.33 -20.16 25.52
N ARG A 424 -47.03 -19.86 25.61
CA ARG A 424 -46.54 -18.50 25.83
C ARG A 424 -46.82 -17.57 24.66
N VAL A 425 -46.61 -18.04 23.43
CA VAL A 425 -46.88 -17.23 22.23
C VAL A 425 -48.37 -16.90 22.11
N ASP A 426 -49.27 -17.80 22.50
CA ASP A 426 -50.70 -17.49 22.57
C ASP A 426 -51.02 -16.44 23.64
N ALA A 427 -50.42 -16.54 24.84
CA ALA A 427 -50.71 -15.65 25.96
C ALA A 427 -50.10 -14.24 25.80
N GLU A 428 -48.89 -14.15 25.27
CA GLU A 428 -48.07 -12.93 25.22
C GLU A 428 -47.85 -12.42 23.79
N GLY A 429 -48.32 -13.15 22.78
CA GLY A 429 -48.17 -12.83 21.37
C GLY A 429 -46.71 -12.88 20.91
N GLN A 430 -46.36 -11.93 20.05
CA GLN A 430 -45.01 -11.77 19.51
C GLN A 430 -43.95 -11.50 20.59
N GLN A 431 -44.35 -10.96 21.75
CA GLN A 431 -43.39 -10.64 22.82
C GLN A 431 -42.71 -11.89 23.38
N ALA A 432 -43.42 -13.02 23.48
CA ALA A 432 -42.82 -14.29 23.92
C ALA A 432 -41.66 -14.75 23.02
N LEU A 433 -41.78 -14.56 21.70
CA LEU A 433 -40.71 -14.91 20.76
C LEU A 433 -39.54 -13.92 20.85
N ILE A 434 -39.82 -12.62 21.02
CA ILE A 434 -38.78 -11.60 21.22
C ILE A 434 -37.97 -11.93 22.47
N ASP A 435 -38.63 -12.14 23.60
CA ASP A 435 -37.97 -12.45 24.87
C ASP A 435 -37.17 -13.74 24.76
N ARG A 436 -37.71 -14.74 24.05
CA ARG A 436 -37.00 -16.00 23.82
C ARG A 436 -35.75 -15.81 22.98
N ILE A 437 -35.82 -15.06 21.88
CA ILE A 437 -34.67 -14.79 21.01
C ILE A 437 -33.62 -13.93 21.74
N GLU A 438 -34.03 -12.93 22.51
CA GLU A 438 -33.14 -12.11 23.33
C GLU A 438 -32.42 -12.95 24.40
N THR A 439 -33.12 -13.92 24.99
CA THR A 439 -32.53 -14.87 25.94
C THR A 439 -31.45 -15.72 25.28
N ILE A 440 -31.75 -16.40 24.16
CA ILE A 440 -30.77 -17.30 23.52
C ILE A 440 -29.61 -16.55 22.87
N SER A 441 -29.84 -15.32 22.39
CA SER A 441 -28.78 -14.50 21.79
C SER A 441 -27.95 -13.74 22.83
N GLY A 442 -28.37 -13.74 24.10
CA GLY A 442 -27.70 -13.03 25.19
C GLY A 442 -27.69 -11.51 25.05
N ARG A 443 -28.55 -10.94 24.18
CA ARG A 443 -28.59 -9.50 23.88
C ARG A 443 -29.99 -9.04 23.49
N PRO A 444 -30.33 -7.77 23.72
CA PRO A 444 -31.59 -7.22 23.22
C PRO A 444 -31.60 -7.13 21.69
N LEU A 445 -32.77 -7.34 21.10
CA LEU A 445 -33.01 -7.16 19.67
C LEU A 445 -33.33 -5.69 19.38
N THR A 446 -32.73 -5.16 18.31
CA THR A 446 -33.11 -3.85 17.76
C THR A 446 -34.53 -3.88 17.17
N ALA A 447 -35.14 -2.71 16.96
CA ALA A 447 -36.47 -2.61 16.36
C ALA A 447 -36.53 -3.30 14.98
N ASP A 448 -35.51 -3.08 14.14
CA ASP A 448 -35.43 -3.68 12.80
C ASP A 448 -35.28 -5.20 12.86
N GLN A 449 -34.49 -5.72 13.80
CA GLN A 449 -34.36 -7.16 14.01
C GLN A 449 -35.68 -7.81 14.46
N ARG A 450 -36.47 -7.14 15.32
CA ARG A 450 -37.78 -7.64 15.75
C ARG A 450 -38.74 -7.75 14.58
N VAL A 451 -38.80 -6.72 13.73
CA VAL A 451 -39.62 -6.74 12.50
C VAL A 451 -39.18 -7.88 11.58
N THR A 452 -37.87 -8.02 11.38
CA THR A 452 -37.28 -9.00 10.45
C THR A 452 -37.51 -10.44 10.91
N LEU A 453 -37.18 -10.77 12.17
CA LEU A 453 -37.22 -12.14 12.68
C LEU A 453 -38.64 -12.68 12.85
N LEU A 454 -39.62 -11.80 13.00
CA LEU A 454 -41.02 -12.18 13.16
C LEU A 454 -41.82 -12.08 11.85
N ALA A 455 -41.39 -11.26 10.89
CA ALA A 455 -42.10 -10.97 9.64
C ALA A 455 -43.62 -10.82 9.80
N GLY A 456 -44.05 -10.11 10.86
CA GLY A 456 -45.46 -9.88 11.15
C GLY A 456 -46.27 -11.14 11.50
N LEU A 457 -45.67 -12.14 12.16
CA LEU A 457 -46.35 -13.37 12.61
C LEU A 457 -47.73 -13.06 13.24
N PRO A 458 -48.84 -13.48 12.62
CA PRO A 458 -50.17 -13.25 13.17
C PRO A 458 -50.40 -14.13 14.41
N VAL A 459 -50.74 -13.51 15.54
CA VAL A 459 -50.93 -14.23 16.82
C VAL A 459 -52.19 -15.11 16.76
N ASP A 460 -53.22 -14.69 16.03
CA ASP A 460 -54.43 -15.45 15.76
C ASP A 460 -54.15 -16.75 15.00
N LEU A 461 -53.14 -16.75 14.13
CA LEU A 461 -52.69 -17.96 13.44
C LEU A 461 -52.07 -18.98 14.40
N VAL A 462 -51.31 -18.52 15.40
CA VAL A 462 -50.71 -19.38 16.44
C VAL A 462 -51.78 -19.90 17.41
N ASP A 463 -52.71 -19.05 17.84
CA ASP A 463 -53.86 -19.45 18.66
C ASP A 463 -54.69 -20.52 17.94
N ARG A 464 -54.99 -20.29 16.65
CA ARG A 464 -55.68 -21.26 15.79
C ARG A 464 -54.92 -22.59 15.71
N ALA A 465 -53.62 -22.57 15.42
CA ALA A 465 -52.80 -23.77 15.38
C ALA A 465 -52.83 -24.53 16.71
N ARG A 466 -52.59 -23.84 17.83
CA ARG A 466 -52.58 -24.46 19.17
C ARG A 466 -53.92 -25.09 19.51
N ARG A 467 -55.03 -24.37 19.28
CA ARG A 467 -56.37 -24.90 19.54
C ARG A 467 -56.62 -26.13 18.69
N ASP A 468 -56.38 -26.05 17.39
CA ASP A 468 -56.73 -27.13 16.47
C ASP A 468 -55.89 -28.39 16.75
N TRP A 469 -54.58 -28.25 17.01
CA TRP A 469 -53.68 -29.38 17.27
C TRP A 469 -53.93 -30.08 18.62
N PHE A 470 -54.26 -29.33 19.68
CA PHE A 470 -54.34 -29.90 21.03
C PHE A 470 -55.78 -30.07 21.58
N SER A 471 -56.81 -29.63 20.85
CA SER A 471 -58.22 -29.83 21.26
C SER A 471 -58.93 -31.00 20.57
N GLN A 472 -58.27 -31.69 19.64
CA GLN A 472 -58.85 -32.77 18.81
C GLN A 472 -60.15 -32.36 18.07
N ALA A 473 -60.42 -31.05 17.93
CA ALA A 473 -61.71 -30.53 17.48
C ALA A 473 -61.76 -30.14 15.99
N ALA A 474 -60.63 -30.12 15.28
CA ALA A 474 -60.54 -29.59 13.93
C ALA A 474 -60.47 -30.70 12.86
N GLU A 475 -61.31 -30.59 11.83
CA GLU A 475 -61.17 -31.36 10.60
C GLU A 475 -59.93 -30.87 9.83
N SER A 476 -59.02 -31.77 9.45
CA SER A 476 -57.83 -31.41 8.67
C SER A 476 -58.24 -30.90 7.27
N SER A 477 -57.67 -29.79 6.81
CA SER A 477 -57.93 -29.24 5.46
C SER A 477 -57.52 -30.18 4.32
N GLY A 478 -56.76 -31.25 4.60
CA GLY A 478 -56.24 -32.23 3.64
C GLY A 478 -55.19 -31.67 2.67
N ALA A 479 -54.97 -30.35 2.68
CA ALA A 479 -54.04 -29.67 1.80
C ALA A 479 -52.60 -29.85 2.28
N THR A 480 -51.71 -30.11 1.34
CA THR A 480 -50.26 -30.20 1.57
C THR A 480 -49.67 -28.83 1.92
N PRO A 481 -48.49 -28.78 2.60
CA PRO A 481 -47.80 -27.52 2.85
C PRO A 481 -47.55 -26.68 1.58
N SER A 482 -47.26 -27.34 0.45
CA SER A 482 -47.04 -26.66 -0.84
C SER A 482 -48.32 -26.02 -1.38
N GLU A 483 -49.47 -26.68 -1.23
CA GLU A 483 -50.77 -26.13 -1.64
C GLU A 483 -51.20 -24.95 -0.76
N GLU A 484 -50.95 -25.01 0.55
CA GLU A 484 -51.19 -23.88 1.46
C GLU A 484 -50.27 -22.71 1.14
N ALA A 485 -48.97 -22.97 0.98
CA ALA A 485 -48.00 -21.96 0.58
C ALA A 485 -48.38 -21.29 -0.74
N ALA A 486 -48.86 -22.04 -1.73
CA ALA A 486 -49.26 -21.49 -3.04
C ALA A 486 -50.37 -20.43 -2.97
N LYS A 487 -51.16 -20.40 -1.88
CA LYS A 487 -52.18 -19.37 -1.63
C LYS A 487 -51.59 -18.02 -1.19
N LEU A 488 -50.30 -17.98 -0.86
CA LEU A 488 -49.57 -16.80 -0.38
C LEU A 488 -48.50 -16.34 -1.39
N PRO A 489 -48.87 -15.85 -2.59
CA PRO A 489 -47.90 -15.48 -3.63
C PRO A 489 -46.94 -14.37 -3.20
N ALA A 490 -47.33 -13.52 -2.23
CA ALA A 490 -46.49 -12.46 -1.66
C ALA A 490 -45.67 -12.92 -0.42
N GLY A 491 -45.62 -14.24 -0.16
CA GLY A 491 -45.02 -14.78 1.06
C GLY A 491 -45.89 -14.58 2.31
N GLY A 492 -45.39 -15.07 3.44
CA GLY A 492 -46.03 -14.91 4.75
C GLY A 492 -46.24 -16.21 5.53
N TRP A 493 -46.85 -16.07 6.70
CA TRP A 493 -47.10 -17.16 7.62
C TRP A 493 -48.35 -17.96 7.27
N PHE A 494 -48.27 -19.27 7.42
CA PHE A 494 -49.42 -20.17 7.28
C PHE A 494 -49.28 -21.39 8.19
N VAL A 495 -50.39 -22.09 8.39
CA VAL A 495 -50.43 -23.34 9.14
C VAL A 495 -50.74 -24.46 8.16
N SER A 496 -50.00 -25.55 8.24
CA SER A 496 -50.37 -26.81 7.60
C SER A 496 -50.98 -27.72 8.66
N ASP A 497 -52.28 -28.00 8.52
CA ASP A 497 -52.97 -28.93 9.41
C ASP A 497 -52.55 -30.38 9.12
N LEU A 498 -52.28 -30.69 7.85
CA LEU A 498 -51.80 -32.02 7.44
C LEU A 498 -50.41 -32.34 8.03
N ALA A 499 -49.49 -31.37 8.00
CA ALA A 499 -48.13 -31.54 8.52
C ALA A 499 -47.97 -31.04 9.96
N LEU A 500 -49.06 -30.64 10.62
CA LEU A 500 -49.09 -30.09 11.99
C LEU A 500 -47.94 -29.09 12.26
N SER A 501 -47.82 -28.11 11.35
CA SER A 501 -46.69 -27.18 11.36
C SER A 501 -47.12 -25.73 11.10
N LEU A 502 -46.44 -24.81 11.78
CA LEU A 502 -46.47 -23.38 11.52
C LEU A 502 -45.29 -23.06 10.58
N ASN A 503 -45.61 -22.54 9.41
CA ASN A 503 -44.67 -22.37 8.32
C ASN A 503 -44.58 -20.91 7.88
N TYR A 504 -43.43 -20.54 7.32
CA TYR A 504 -43.22 -19.27 6.64
C TYR A 504 -42.89 -19.49 5.18
N ARG A 505 -43.60 -18.82 4.27
CA ARG A 505 -43.29 -18.80 2.83
C ARG A 505 -42.40 -17.59 2.51
N PRO A 506 -41.17 -17.79 2.01
CA PRO A 506 -40.30 -16.71 1.57
C PRO A 506 -40.82 -15.99 0.33
N GLN A 507 -40.35 -14.77 0.13
CA GLN A 507 -40.62 -13.97 -1.06
C GLN A 507 -39.63 -14.20 -2.21
N GLY A 508 -38.50 -14.86 -1.96
CA GLY A 508 -37.47 -15.15 -2.96
C GLY A 508 -36.06 -15.03 -2.39
N HIS A 509 -35.09 -14.76 -3.27
CA HIS A 509 -33.71 -14.50 -2.85
C HIS A 509 -33.63 -13.27 -1.94
N ALA A 510 -32.75 -13.34 -0.93
CA ALA A 510 -32.58 -12.31 0.11
C ALA A 510 -33.85 -12.02 0.95
N ASP A 511 -34.69 -13.03 1.16
CA ASP A 511 -35.82 -12.91 2.09
C ASP A 511 -35.35 -12.54 3.51
N PRO A 512 -35.82 -11.41 4.09
CA PRO A 512 -35.29 -10.90 5.35
C PRO A 512 -35.46 -11.85 6.54
N LEU A 513 -36.57 -12.60 6.61
CA LEU A 513 -36.80 -13.52 7.71
C LEU A 513 -35.76 -14.64 7.64
N LEU A 514 -35.56 -15.23 6.46
CA LEU A 514 -34.61 -16.33 6.28
C LEU A 514 -33.19 -15.89 6.61
N THR A 515 -32.73 -14.77 6.06
CA THR A 515 -31.39 -14.26 6.35
C THR A 515 -31.23 -13.96 7.84
N GLY A 516 -32.24 -13.37 8.48
CA GLY A 516 -32.23 -13.06 9.91
C GLY A 516 -32.16 -14.32 10.79
N TRP A 517 -32.92 -15.36 10.47
CA TRP A 517 -32.88 -16.63 11.21
C TRP A 517 -31.57 -17.39 11.02
N ILE A 518 -30.99 -17.36 9.81
CA ILE A 518 -29.67 -17.92 9.54
C ILE A 518 -28.59 -17.16 10.34
N GLU A 519 -28.64 -15.83 10.35
CA GLU A 519 -27.73 -14.99 11.15
C GLU A 519 -27.86 -15.28 12.65
N LEU A 520 -29.09 -15.39 13.15
CA LEU A 520 -29.35 -15.78 14.53
C LEU A 520 -28.72 -17.14 14.83
N ALA A 521 -28.94 -18.13 13.95
CA ALA A 521 -28.40 -19.47 14.11
C ALA A 521 -26.87 -19.49 14.21
N VAL A 522 -26.17 -18.80 13.31
CA VAL A 522 -24.70 -18.79 13.29
C VAL A 522 -24.09 -17.94 14.41
N SER A 523 -24.84 -16.94 14.91
CA SER A 523 -24.35 -16.00 15.93
C SER A 523 -24.57 -16.44 17.37
N LEU A 524 -25.26 -17.58 17.60
CA LEU A 524 -25.44 -18.13 18.94
C LEU A 524 -24.10 -18.31 19.67
N GLY A 525 -24.11 -18.04 20.97
CA GLY A 525 -22.94 -18.19 21.84
C GLY A 525 -22.48 -19.63 22.01
N ASP A 526 -21.32 -19.82 22.66
CA ASP A 526 -20.76 -21.16 22.87
C ASP A 526 -21.58 -22.02 23.85
N ASP A 527 -22.39 -21.40 24.71
CA ASP A 527 -23.33 -22.09 25.59
C ASP A 527 -24.39 -22.91 24.79
N HIS A 528 -24.66 -22.50 23.55
CA HIS A 528 -25.59 -23.19 22.64
C HIS A 528 -24.89 -23.88 21.47
N ARG A 529 -23.60 -24.22 21.61
CA ARG A 529 -22.76 -24.77 20.52
C ARG A 529 -23.42 -25.95 19.79
N LEU A 530 -24.00 -26.92 20.50
CA LEU A 530 -24.61 -28.11 19.90
C LEU A 530 -25.82 -27.76 19.01
N VAL A 531 -26.65 -26.82 19.46
CA VAL A 531 -27.83 -26.34 18.72
C VAL A 531 -27.40 -25.52 17.51
N ARG A 532 -26.39 -24.65 17.67
CA ARG A 532 -25.76 -23.91 16.56
C ARG A 532 -25.22 -24.85 15.48
N GLU A 533 -24.51 -25.91 15.87
CA GLU A 533 -23.97 -26.91 14.94
C GLU A 533 -25.07 -27.70 14.24
N ALA A 534 -26.12 -28.11 14.96
CA ALA A 534 -27.26 -28.84 14.39
C ALA A 534 -28.07 -27.97 13.41
N ALA A 535 -28.40 -26.74 13.79
CA ALA A 535 -29.11 -25.79 12.92
C ALA A 535 -28.28 -25.46 11.67
N ARG A 536 -26.97 -25.23 11.81
CA ARG A 536 -26.08 -25.00 10.66
C ARG A 536 -26.01 -26.21 9.73
N ALA A 537 -25.93 -27.42 10.30
CA ALA A 537 -25.87 -28.65 9.50
C ALA A 537 -27.14 -28.85 8.66
N GLU A 538 -28.30 -28.50 9.20
CA GLU A 538 -29.58 -28.51 8.46
C GLU A 538 -29.62 -27.43 7.38
N LEU A 539 -29.30 -26.18 7.72
CA LEU A 539 -29.34 -25.04 6.80
C LEU A 539 -28.34 -25.16 5.64
N ALA A 540 -27.25 -25.92 5.82
CA ALA A 540 -26.23 -26.16 4.81
C ALA A 540 -26.51 -27.35 3.87
N ARG A 541 -27.62 -28.09 4.07
CA ARG A 541 -27.99 -29.20 3.17
C ARG A 541 -28.40 -28.66 1.79
N PRO A 542 -28.11 -29.37 0.68
CA PRO A 542 -28.59 -28.98 -0.65
C PRO A 542 -30.11 -28.88 -0.77
N GLU A 543 -30.84 -29.64 0.06
CA GLU A 543 -32.30 -29.67 0.12
C GLU A 543 -32.87 -28.61 1.07
N SER A 544 -32.01 -27.82 1.73
CA SER A 544 -32.48 -26.82 2.69
C SER A 544 -33.32 -25.75 1.99
N PRO A 545 -34.46 -25.33 2.59
CA PRO A 545 -35.27 -24.29 2.01
C PRO A 545 -34.50 -23.00 1.79
N GLY A 546 -34.56 -22.47 0.56
CA GLY A 546 -33.84 -21.27 0.15
C GLY A 546 -32.37 -21.50 -0.22
N GLN A 547 -31.77 -22.64 0.16
CA GLN A 547 -30.40 -23.04 -0.21
C GLN A 547 -29.32 -22.00 0.10
N CYS A 548 -29.57 -21.10 1.06
CA CYS A 548 -28.73 -19.91 1.27
C CYS A 548 -27.26 -20.28 1.54
N LEU A 549 -27.02 -21.29 2.37
CA LEU A 549 -25.66 -21.70 2.77
C LEU A 549 -24.97 -22.61 1.75
N THR A 550 -25.61 -22.95 0.62
CA THR A 550 -24.91 -23.55 -0.53
C THR A 550 -24.19 -22.50 -1.35
N CYS A 551 -24.60 -21.23 -1.25
CA CYS A 551 -24.05 -20.10 -1.99
C CYS A 551 -23.27 -19.13 -1.08
N HIS A 552 -23.71 -18.91 0.16
CA HIS A 552 -23.09 -17.93 1.06
C HIS A 552 -22.13 -18.59 2.05
N SER A 553 -20.89 -18.11 2.10
CA SER A 553 -19.89 -18.65 3.01
C SER A 553 -20.18 -18.26 4.45
N VAL A 554 -19.94 -19.21 5.36
CA VAL A 554 -19.98 -18.98 6.81
C VAL A 554 -18.55 -18.97 7.31
N GLU A 555 -18.11 -17.88 7.92
CA GLU A 555 -16.71 -17.64 8.27
C GLU A 555 -16.54 -17.16 9.70
N ARG A 556 -15.42 -17.52 10.33
CA ARG A 556 -15.02 -16.91 11.60
C ARG A 556 -14.59 -15.48 11.37
N ASN A 557 -15.12 -14.57 12.17
CA ASN A 557 -14.65 -13.20 12.22
C ASN A 557 -13.37 -13.10 13.09
N PRO A 558 -12.55 -12.06 12.92
CA PRO A 558 -11.35 -11.85 13.74
C PRO A 558 -11.62 -11.67 15.25
N ALA A 559 -12.85 -11.32 15.63
CA ALA A 559 -13.28 -11.15 17.02
C ALA A 559 -13.73 -12.48 17.68
N GLY A 560 -13.63 -13.61 16.99
CA GLY A 560 -13.94 -14.94 17.52
C GLY A 560 -15.37 -15.46 17.28
N GLY A 561 -16.25 -14.65 16.70
CA GLY A 561 -17.61 -15.05 16.30
C GLY A 561 -17.67 -15.66 14.89
N VAL A 562 -18.85 -16.12 14.47
CA VAL A 562 -19.10 -16.63 13.13
C VAL A 562 -20.10 -15.72 12.42
N VAL A 563 -19.87 -15.43 11.15
CA VAL A 563 -20.71 -14.56 10.31
C VAL A 563 -21.03 -15.24 8.98
N VAL A 564 -22.18 -14.90 8.40
CA VAL A 564 -22.52 -15.26 7.02
C VAL A 564 -22.12 -14.12 6.10
N ASN A 565 -21.46 -14.42 4.99
CA ASN A 565 -21.11 -13.42 3.99
C ASN A 565 -22.21 -13.32 2.91
N TRP A 566 -23.13 -12.39 3.10
CA TRP A 566 -24.20 -12.12 2.14
C TRP A 566 -23.74 -11.40 0.87
N ALA A 567 -22.69 -10.58 1.00
CA ALA A 567 -22.12 -9.85 -0.13
C ALA A 567 -20.84 -10.53 -0.65
N PRO A 568 -20.59 -10.49 -1.97
CA PRO A 568 -19.31 -10.89 -2.53
C PRO A 568 -18.17 -10.01 -2.01
N TYR A 569 -16.94 -10.41 -2.32
CA TYR A 569 -15.79 -9.54 -2.11
C TYR A 569 -15.84 -8.39 -3.13
N ASP A 570 -15.78 -7.15 -2.64
CA ASP A 570 -15.71 -5.95 -3.47
C ASP A 570 -14.30 -5.34 -3.36
N ALA A 571 -13.51 -5.51 -4.43
CA ALA A 571 -12.15 -4.99 -4.51
C ALA A 571 -12.09 -3.45 -4.53
N SER A 572 -13.19 -2.77 -4.92
CA SER A 572 -13.24 -1.30 -4.97
C SER A 572 -13.33 -0.66 -3.59
N GLN A 573 -13.81 -1.41 -2.59
CA GLN A 573 -14.01 -0.97 -1.21
C GLN A 573 -12.84 -1.33 -0.29
N GLN A 574 -11.75 -1.89 -0.84
CA GLN A 574 -10.62 -2.36 -0.07
C GLN A 574 -9.48 -1.33 -0.08
N PRO A 575 -8.65 -1.31 0.98
CA PRO A 575 -7.49 -0.44 1.03
C PRO A 575 -6.56 -0.84 -0.10
N ARG A 576 -6.10 0.16 -0.85
CA ARG A 576 -5.10 -0.07 -1.89
C ARG A 576 -3.79 -0.48 -1.22
N GLY A 577 -3.51 -1.78 -1.22
CA GLY A 577 -2.23 -2.32 -0.75
C GLY A 577 -1.05 -1.88 -1.61
N PHE A 578 0.13 -2.40 -1.30
CA PHE A 578 1.36 -2.11 -2.06
C PHE A 578 1.33 -2.68 -3.47
N THR A 579 0.44 -3.61 -3.79
CA THR A 579 0.26 -4.19 -5.11
C THR A 579 -1.03 -3.67 -5.73
N ARG A 580 -0.98 -3.28 -6.99
CA ARG A 580 -2.13 -2.87 -7.80
C ARG A 580 -2.11 -3.57 -9.15
N PHE A 581 -3.30 -3.80 -9.69
CA PHE A 581 -3.50 -4.25 -11.06
C PHE A 581 -4.66 -3.47 -11.67
N ASN A 582 -4.54 -3.11 -12.95
CA ASN A 582 -5.53 -2.34 -13.68
C ASN A 582 -5.96 -3.11 -14.93
N HIS A 583 -7.23 -3.53 -15.00
CA HIS A 583 -7.77 -4.30 -16.12
C HIS A 583 -7.92 -3.47 -17.39
N GLY A 584 -8.22 -2.16 -17.29
CA GLY A 584 -8.59 -1.31 -18.44
C GLY A 584 -7.61 -1.35 -19.64
N PRO A 585 -6.29 -1.15 -19.44
CA PRO A 585 -5.32 -1.26 -20.53
C PRO A 585 -5.21 -2.66 -21.15
N HIS A 586 -5.59 -3.71 -20.42
CA HIS A 586 -5.45 -5.09 -20.86
C HIS A 586 -6.67 -5.54 -21.67
N VAL A 587 -7.88 -5.26 -21.18
CA VAL A 587 -9.13 -5.72 -21.84
C VAL A 587 -9.41 -5.02 -23.17
N THR A 588 -8.72 -3.91 -23.47
CA THR A 588 -8.79 -3.21 -24.75
C THR A 588 -7.90 -3.83 -25.83
N VAL A 589 -6.97 -4.72 -25.47
CA VAL A 589 -6.13 -5.47 -26.40
C VAL A 589 -6.90 -6.71 -26.84
N SER A 590 -7.09 -6.89 -28.16
CA SER A 590 -7.91 -7.98 -28.71
C SER A 590 -7.53 -9.36 -28.21
N GLU A 591 -6.22 -9.65 -28.13
CA GLU A 591 -5.65 -10.92 -27.73
C GLU A 591 -5.82 -11.20 -26.23
N LEU A 592 -6.09 -10.17 -25.42
CA LEU A 592 -6.29 -10.25 -23.97
C LEU A 592 -7.74 -9.98 -23.55
N SER A 593 -8.64 -9.80 -24.52
CA SER A 593 -10.06 -9.56 -24.26
C SER A 593 -10.78 -10.79 -23.68
N ASP A 594 -10.21 -11.98 -23.89
CA ASP A 594 -10.59 -13.20 -23.19
C ASP A 594 -9.86 -13.28 -21.84
N CYS A 595 -10.63 -13.23 -20.75
CA CYS A 595 -10.09 -13.27 -19.39
C CYS A 595 -9.24 -14.52 -19.10
N THR A 596 -9.48 -15.63 -19.83
CA THR A 596 -8.73 -16.89 -19.67
C THR A 596 -7.27 -16.81 -20.13
N ALA A 597 -6.90 -15.75 -20.88
CA ALA A 597 -5.51 -15.45 -21.21
C ALA A 597 -4.64 -15.25 -19.95
N CYS A 598 -5.22 -14.68 -18.88
CA CYS A 598 -4.56 -14.48 -17.60
C CYS A 598 -5.12 -15.40 -16.50
N HIS A 599 -6.43 -15.62 -16.47
CA HIS A 599 -7.13 -16.41 -15.46
C HIS A 599 -7.38 -17.84 -15.92
N GLN A 600 -6.37 -18.70 -15.79
CA GLN A 600 -6.48 -20.09 -16.15
C GLN A 600 -7.22 -20.89 -15.08
N LEU A 601 -8.28 -21.59 -15.46
CA LEU A 601 -8.98 -22.50 -14.57
C LEU A 601 -8.15 -23.73 -14.24
N ASP A 602 -8.33 -24.24 -13.02
CA ASP A 602 -7.79 -25.52 -12.58
C ASP A 602 -8.92 -26.54 -12.45
N GLU A 603 -9.13 -27.34 -13.49
CA GLU A 603 -10.17 -28.38 -13.53
C GLU A 603 -9.99 -29.48 -12.47
N SER A 604 -8.79 -29.58 -11.88
CA SER A 604 -8.51 -30.57 -10.84
C SER A 604 -8.82 -30.08 -9.42
N ALA A 605 -9.11 -28.79 -9.26
CA ALA A 605 -9.35 -28.17 -7.96
C ALA A 605 -10.74 -28.52 -7.41
N ASN A 606 -10.79 -29.09 -6.20
CA ASN A 606 -12.04 -29.29 -5.47
C ASN A 606 -12.33 -28.10 -4.54
N SER A 607 -12.65 -26.95 -5.12
CA SER A 607 -12.84 -25.69 -4.35
C SER A 607 -14.10 -25.69 -3.49
N SER A 608 -15.14 -26.46 -3.85
CA SER A 608 -16.41 -26.50 -3.11
C SER A 608 -16.26 -27.09 -1.71
N ALA A 609 -15.35 -28.05 -1.52
CA ALA A 609 -15.07 -28.65 -0.21
C ALA A 609 -14.55 -27.62 0.81
N ALA A 610 -13.94 -26.51 0.36
CA ALA A 610 -13.44 -25.46 1.23
C ALA A 610 -14.55 -24.79 2.07
N TYR A 611 -15.79 -24.76 1.58
CA TYR A 611 -16.91 -24.09 2.26
C TYR A 611 -17.49 -24.86 3.45
N ALA A 612 -17.05 -26.11 3.66
CA ALA A 612 -17.34 -26.85 4.87
C ALA A 612 -16.62 -26.23 6.09
N SER A 613 -15.39 -25.72 5.90
CA SER A 613 -14.61 -25.04 6.94
C SER A 613 -15.11 -23.61 7.14
N SER A 614 -15.05 -23.11 8.38
CA SER A 614 -15.30 -21.70 8.69
C SER A 614 -14.05 -20.83 8.63
N ASN A 615 -12.88 -21.41 8.34
CA ASN A 615 -11.63 -20.65 8.13
C ASN A 615 -11.46 -20.33 6.63
N PRO A 616 -11.53 -19.06 6.19
CA PRO A 616 -11.40 -18.70 4.78
C PRO A 616 -10.02 -18.97 4.16
N GLN A 617 -9.01 -19.26 5.00
CA GLN A 617 -7.66 -19.63 4.58
C GLN A 617 -7.53 -21.13 4.25
N ASP A 618 -8.49 -21.96 4.65
CA ASP A 618 -8.54 -23.37 4.27
C ASP A 618 -9.23 -23.47 2.90
N PHE A 619 -8.47 -23.24 1.83
CA PHE A 619 -9.02 -23.26 0.47
C PHE A 619 -8.05 -23.77 -0.58
N VAL A 620 -8.65 -24.18 -1.70
CA VAL A 620 -7.97 -24.41 -2.98
C VAL A 620 -8.67 -23.54 -4.01
N SER A 621 -7.90 -22.73 -4.75
CA SER A 621 -8.46 -21.91 -5.82
C SER A 621 -8.83 -22.78 -7.02
N HIS A 622 -10.00 -22.54 -7.60
CA HIS A 622 -10.40 -23.04 -8.93
C HIS A 622 -9.69 -22.35 -10.10
N PHE A 623 -8.77 -21.42 -9.80
CA PHE A 623 -7.86 -20.83 -10.77
C PHE A 623 -6.41 -21.17 -10.40
N ARG A 624 -5.60 -21.38 -11.41
CA ARG A 624 -4.15 -21.51 -11.25
C ARG A 624 -3.56 -20.17 -10.80
N PRO A 625 -2.57 -20.17 -9.90
CA PRO A 625 -1.85 -18.96 -9.57
C PRO A 625 -1.23 -18.33 -10.82
N MET A 626 -1.25 -16.99 -10.88
CA MET A 626 -0.66 -16.29 -12.00
C MET A 626 0.86 -16.34 -11.91
N SER A 627 1.51 -16.49 -13.07
CA SER A 627 2.97 -16.48 -13.15
C SER A 627 3.49 -15.14 -13.65
N LYS A 628 4.70 -14.78 -13.24
CA LYS A 628 5.43 -13.63 -13.81
C LYS A 628 5.51 -13.71 -15.34
N ALA A 629 5.66 -14.90 -15.90
CA ALA A 629 5.82 -15.10 -17.34
C ALA A 629 4.62 -14.57 -18.13
N THR A 630 3.40 -14.66 -17.58
CA THR A 630 2.17 -14.13 -18.18
C THR A 630 2.28 -12.63 -18.43
N CYS A 631 2.84 -11.88 -17.48
CA CYS A 631 2.98 -10.43 -17.58
C CYS A 631 4.24 -10.02 -18.34
N ALA A 632 5.35 -10.76 -18.16
CA ALA A 632 6.66 -10.40 -18.70
C ALA A 632 6.72 -10.44 -20.23
N ALA A 633 5.77 -11.12 -20.90
CA ALA A 633 5.67 -11.10 -22.36
C ALA A 633 5.45 -9.69 -22.93
N CYS A 634 4.75 -8.82 -22.19
CA CYS A 634 4.42 -7.45 -22.61
C CYS A 634 5.14 -6.37 -21.77
N HIS A 635 5.39 -6.65 -20.49
CA HIS A 635 6.06 -5.74 -19.57
C HIS A 635 7.58 -5.84 -19.67
N GLN A 636 8.12 -5.10 -20.63
CA GLN A 636 9.54 -4.98 -20.93
C GLN A 636 9.94 -3.50 -20.96
N PRO A 637 11.23 -3.15 -20.75
CA PRO A 637 11.69 -1.75 -20.74
C PRO A 637 11.31 -0.92 -21.98
N HIS A 638 11.19 -1.58 -23.14
CA HIS A 638 10.92 -0.94 -24.44
C HIS A 638 9.51 -1.24 -25.00
N ALA A 639 8.62 -1.80 -24.19
CA ALA A 639 7.24 -2.14 -24.57
C ALA A 639 6.25 -1.46 -23.60
N ALA A 640 5.48 -2.21 -22.82
CA ALA A 640 4.55 -1.65 -21.83
C ALA A 640 5.26 -1.02 -20.60
N GLY A 641 6.60 -1.05 -20.57
CA GLY A 641 7.42 -0.67 -19.43
C GLY A 641 7.50 -1.79 -18.39
N ASP A 642 8.47 -1.68 -17.49
CA ASP A 642 8.76 -2.67 -16.44
C ASP A 642 9.14 -2.01 -15.10
N ASN A 643 8.69 -0.78 -14.89
CA ASN A 643 9.01 -0.03 -13.68
C ASN A 643 8.24 -0.57 -12.47
N CYS A 644 8.88 -0.63 -11.29
CA CYS A 644 8.25 -1.11 -10.05
C CYS A 644 6.91 -0.41 -9.76
N ALA A 645 6.86 0.92 -9.97
CA ALA A 645 5.67 1.74 -9.74
C ALA A 645 4.50 1.46 -10.71
N GLN A 646 4.67 0.62 -11.73
CA GLN A 646 3.54 0.19 -12.58
C GLN A 646 2.63 -0.77 -11.83
N CYS A 647 3.22 -1.73 -11.11
CA CYS A 647 2.49 -2.74 -10.33
C CYS A 647 2.43 -2.42 -8.84
N HIS A 648 3.33 -1.58 -8.33
CA HIS A 648 3.41 -1.25 -6.92
C HIS A 648 3.05 0.20 -6.61
N ASN A 649 2.31 0.40 -5.52
CA ASN A 649 2.08 1.73 -4.96
C ASN A 649 3.23 2.07 -4.01
N TYR A 650 3.80 3.26 -4.12
CA TYR A 650 4.78 3.72 -3.12
C TYR A 650 4.11 4.19 -1.82
N HIS A 651 2.96 4.88 -1.97
CA HIS A 651 2.08 5.31 -0.90
C HIS A 651 0.79 4.49 -0.94
N VAL A 652 0.36 4.04 0.23
CA VAL A 652 -0.89 3.30 0.42
C VAL A 652 -1.71 4.02 1.48
N ASP A 653 -3.04 4.03 1.31
CA ASP A 653 -3.94 4.62 2.30
C ASP A 653 -4.42 3.53 3.27
N PRO A 654 -3.99 3.55 4.54
CA PRO A 654 -4.42 2.58 5.53
C PRO A 654 -5.89 2.79 5.96
N LEU A 655 -6.47 3.98 5.75
CA LEU A 655 -7.84 4.33 6.18
C LEU A 655 -8.91 3.72 5.28
N ALA A 656 -8.59 3.42 4.03
CA ALA A 656 -9.48 2.70 3.11
C ALA A 656 -9.74 1.23 3.53
N GLY A 657 -9.13 0.77 4.63
CA GLY A 657 -9.16 -0.63 5.10
C GLY A 657 -9.91 -0.91 6.37
N GLY A 658 -10.54 0.09 6.99
CA GLY A 658 -11.13 -0.07 8.32
C GLY A 658 -10.12 -0.52 9.39
N LEU A 659 -8.81 -0.40 9.11
CA LEU A 659 -7.76 -0.69 10.07
C LEU A 659 -7.79 0.39 11.15
N PRO A 660 -7.87 0.03 12.43
CA PRO A 660 -7.91 1.03 13.49
C PRO A 660 -6.63 1.86 13.44
N THR A 661 -6.78 3.17 13.32
CA THR A 661 -5.72 4.11 13.64
C THR A 661 -5.39 3.89 15.12
N LEU A 662 -4.26 3.25 15.40
CA LEU A 662 -3.68 3.31 16.74
C LEU A 662 -3.20 4.75 16.93
N ALA A 663 -4.11 5.62 17.37
CA ALA A 663 -3.73 6.89 17.95
C ALA A 663 -2.74 6.58 19.08
N GLU A 664 -1.54 7.12 18.99
CA GLU A 664 -0.58 7.05 20.10
C GLU A 664 -1.24 7.65 21.36
N PRO A 665 -0.97 7.09 22.55
CA PRO A 665 -1.46 7.66 23.78
C PRO A 665 -0.88 9.07 23.90
N ALA A 666 -1.76 10.08 24.01
CA ALA A 666 -1.35 11.45 24.27
C ALA A 666 -0.42 11.47 25.49
N VAL A 667 0.86 11.73 25.25
CA VAL A 667 1.86 11.94 26.30
C VAL A 667 1.53 13.27 26.95
N GLY A 668 0.95 13.18 28.14
CA GLY A 668 1.11 14.12 29.25
C GLY A 668 0.73 15.58 29.01
N GLN A 669 -0.40 15.99 29.56
CA GLN A 669 -0.44 17.25 30.31
C GLN A 669 -0.87 16.94 31.74
N ARG A 670 -0.06 17.45 32.67
CA ARG A 670 -0.37 17.49 34.11
C ARG A 670 -1.55 18.40 34.39
#